data_AF-A0A3D6EY96-F1
#
_entry.id   AF-A0A3D6EY96-F1
#
_cell.length_a   1.000
_cell.length_b   1.000
_cell.length_c   1.000
_cell.angle_alpha   90.00
_cell.angle_beta   90.00
_cell.angle_gamma   90.00
#
_symmetry.space_group_name_H-M   'P 1'
#
loop_
_entity.id
_entity.type
_entity.pdbx_description
1 polymer ?
#
loop_
_entity_poly.entity_id
_entity_poly.type
_entity_poly.pdbx_seq_one_letter_code
_entity_poly.pdbx_strand_id
1 'polypeptide(L)'
;MTTVRIITIWLLLGLTAKTTVGQNLQVVGNDHPIYQLEARLMDGDKSALFEIAPYFDSNKKVIEFLGYHRLETVESEIAKRVVAENSLFTDEEFKITDSSTTKQFTAFLNQNNNKIVFSKLATSFLITPLDKRTVKFEIRAVSEAKKQELQDSAKALLYSDWVKENRIDSIVNQRNPISLLLIASELFKIRSRFNRYYFYEEEFTNLLQYLTGTEIGVENEKKEISWYIDKDFHPESKLNLLIYFSNYYSQYKWDEKKSVFLNPNQEIKAIGKEELLFQLLSNKNDSIAIDAFTQLTVCNPIKVTQLADEYQSANIDKSNAIPIFPYKFLRQLVLLTNYCKANDIDFVGTKDLQSNISLLQSQLPFADRRKLEDKLINSLTLDDITAFEYWALIYEQSWGLTYSAGRILDIFYSKNWNKLIADNKYLSCYLKKSALFDELGIIGICNSYLKKFSGSSQSTLTQLKTFKTSDNDVKLQIEKVLSQSNNPNSKKAKGTISWDGNKNYEVKNLEKQLNELTNNVKDSSKTDDAISKILSQINYSQIPTALAAIEDYPFKTKWNKYSFMERDWGFFMAGDFDIKETRDEFLKLYSKFSEYALYAYYLDKAGIDYTTSNKLDHDKIYELLKYDVVVAFAGGGGGTQDNEVYSLVKLLELTFKTTLGYPNKLCNSNNMYGCDSDERAKAWMRYMADKKLLNQKHGEPISYHYE
;
A
#
# COMPACT_ATOMS: atom_id res chain seq x y z
N MET A 1 -6.27 -17.40 -17.65
CA MET A 1 -5.46 -16.47 -18.48
C MET A 1 -5.00 -15.37 -17.56
N THR A 2 -3.75 -15.48 -17.12
CA THR A 2 -3.20 -14.83 -15.93
C THR A 2 -2.22 -13.76 -16.41
N THR A 3 -2.66 -12.50 -16.41
CA THR A 3 -1.78 -11.37 -16.72
C THR A 3 -1.16 -10.89 -15.41
N VAL A 4 0.02 -11.43 -15.10
CA VAL A 4 0.85 -11.01 -13.97
C VAL A 4 1.28 -9.56 -14.20
N ARG A 5 0.68 -8.62 -13.45
CA ARG A 5 1.14 -7.23 -13.38
C ARG A 5 2.08 -7.10 -12.18
N ILE A 6 3.37 -7.13 -12.46
CA ILE A 6 4.42 -6.70 -11.53
C ILE A 6 4.30 -5.18 -11.41
N ILE A 7 3.76 -4.69 -10.30
CA ILE A 7 3.90 -3.28 -9.90
C ILE A 7 5.04 -3.23 -8.89
N THR A 8 6.21 -2.84 -9.40
CA THR A 8 7.43 -2.59 -8.65
C THR A 8 7.24 -1.40 -7.71
N ILE A 9 7.49 -1.59 -6.42
CA ILE A 9 7.69 -0.51 -5.46
C ILE A 9 9.04 0.15 -5.79
N TRP A 10 8.99 1.20 -6.60
CA TRP A 10 10.04 2.21 -6.73
C TRP A 10 9.66 3.36 -5.80
N LEU A 11 10.37 3.55 -4.70
CA LEU A 11 10.65 4.85 -4.06
C LEU A 11 11.23 4.60 -2.65
N LEU A 12 12.56 4.53 -2.56
CA LEU A 12 13.41 5.03 -1.46
C LEU A 12 14.78 4.37 -1.58
N LEU A 13 15.67 4.99 -2.36
CA LEU A 13 17.13 5.06 -2.20
C LEU A 13 17.70 5.75 -3.45
N GLY A 14 17.38 7.04 -3.59
CA GLY A 14 18.08 7.94 -4.50
C GLY A 14 19.44 8.30 -3.90
N LEU A 15 20.39 7.37 -3.90
CA LEU A 15 21.80 7.68 -3.72
C LEU A 15 22.39 7.97 -5.09
N THR A 16 22.57 9.25 -5.40
CA THR A 16 23.37 9.71 -6.53
C THR A 16 24.82 9.29 -6.29
N ALA A 17 25.22 8.15 -6.84
CA ALA A 17 26.63 7.81 -6.96
C ALA A 17 27.28 8.80 -7.94
N LYS A 18 28.07 9.75 -7.40
CA LYS A 18 29.04 10.51 -8.20
C LYS A 18 30.01 9.48 -8.79
N THR A 19 29.95 9.28 -10.09
CA THR A 19 30.93 8.48 -10.83
C THR A 19 32.28 9.17 -10.79
N THR A 20 33.12 8.80 -9.81
CA THR A 20 34.56 9.02 -9.89
C THR A 20 35.12 8.09 -10.96
N VAL A 21 35.37 8.65 -12.14
CA VAL A 21 36.11 8.00 -13.24
C VAL A 21 37.53 7.71 -12.76
N GLY A 22 37.98 6.45 -12.79
CA GLY A 22 39.42 6.17 -12.66
C GLY A 22 39.90 4.78 -12.21
N GLN A 23 39.04 3.83 -11.82
CA GLN A 23 39.50 2.46 -11.55
C GLN A 23 38.68 1.46 -12.37
N ASN A 24 39.32 0.76 -13.30
CA ASN A 24 38.77 -0.41 -13.98
C ASN A 24 38.63 -1.54 -12.94
N LEU A 25 37.55 -1.50 -12.16
CA LEU A 25 37.23 -2.58 -11.24
C LEU A 25 36.87 -3.83 -12.06
N GLN A 26 37.43 -4.97 -11.65
CA GLN A 26 37.13 -6.25 -12.28
C GLN A 26 35.67 -6.62 -11.97
N VAL A 27 34.90 -6.89 -13.01
CA VAL A 27 33.58 -7.51 -12.88
C VAL A 27 33.78 -8.97 -12.53
N VAL A 28 33.16 -9.41 -11.44
CA VAL A 28 33.25 -10.77 -10.93
C VAL A 28 32.00 -11.51 -11.38
N GLY A 29 32.18 -12.46 -12.29
CA GLY A 29 31.17 -13.44 -12.69
C GLY A 29 31.51 -14.83 -12.14
N ASN A 30 30.78 -15.85 -12.60
CA ASN A 30 30.97 -17.25 -12.20
C ASN A 30 32.40 -17.79 -12.43
N ASP A 31 33.17 -17.15 -13.31
CA ASP A 31 34.56 -17.53 -13.61
C ASP A 31 35.57 -17.06 -12.54
N HIS A 32 35.15 -16.25 -11.57
CA HIS A 32 36.05 -15.78 -10.52
C HIS A 32 36.44 -16.94 -9.57
N PRO A 33 37.69 -17.00 -9.07
CA PRO A 33 38.14 -18.11 -8.22
C PRO A 33 37.26 -18.38 -7.00
N ILE A 34 36.74 -17.33 -6.34
CA ILE A 34 35.84 -17.49 -5.18
C ILE A 34 34.55 -18.25 -5.55
N TYR A 35 34.00 -18.04 -6.74
CA TYR A 35 32.78 -18.73 -7.19
C TYR A 35 33.05 -20.16 -7.67
N GLN A 36 34.24 -20.44 -8.18
CA GLN A 36 34.69 -21.82 -8.41
C GLN A 36 34.84 -22.60 -7.08
N LEU A 37 35.35 -21.93 -6.05
CA LEU A 37 35.42 -22.48 -4.70
C LEU A 37 34.03 -22.68 -4.10
N GLU A 38 33.08 -21.75 -4.31
CA GLU A 38 31.68 -21.94 -3.92
C GLU A 38 31.09 -23.23 -4.52
N ALA A 39 31.24 -23.44 -5.82
CA ALA A 39 30.75 -24.65 -6.48
C ALA A 39 31.34 -25.94 -5.86
N ARG A 40 32.66 -25.94 -5.62
CA ARG A 40 33.35 -27.06 -4.96
C ARG A 40 32.85 -27.29 -3.52
N LEU A 41 32.58 -26.21 -2.78
CA LEU A 41 32.00 -26.31 -1.43
C LEU A 41 30.60 -26.95 -1.47
N MET A 42 29.78 -26.60 -2.46
CA MET A 42 28.46 -27.19 -2.66
C MET A 42 28.51 -28.68 -3.03
N ASP A 43 29.59 -29.11 -3.69
CA ASP A 43 29.84 -30.52 -4.04
C ASP A 43 30.49 -31.32 -2.89
N GLY A 44 30.80 -30.65 -1.77
CA GLY A 44 31.37 -31.27 -0.58
C GLY A 44 32.89 -31.44 -0.60
N ASP A 45 33.59 -30.70 -1.46
CA ASP A 45 35.05 -30.64 -1.44
C ASP A 45 35.55 -29.83 -0.24
N LYS A 46 35.96 -30.54 0.82
CA LYS A 46 36.47 -29.94 2.05
C LYS A 46 37.72 -29.08 1.82
N SER A 47 38.54 -29.39 0.81
CA SER A 47 39.77 -28.62 0.55
C SER A 47 39.47 -27.18 0.15
N ALA A 48 38.31 -26.91 -0.46
CA ALA A 48 37.87 -25.57 -0.81
C ALA A 48 37.69 -24.65 0.41
N LEU A 49 37.41 -25.18 1.61
CA LEU A 49 37.37 -24.39 2.85
C LEU A 49 38.74 -23.80 3.18
N PHE A 50 39.81 -24.55 2.94
CA PHE A 50 41.18 -24.08 3.18
C PHE A 50 41.63 -23.13 2.08
N GLU A 51 41.25 -23.39 0.83
CA GLU A 51 41.62 -22.57 -0.32
C GLU A 51 40.90 -21.21 -0.37
N ILE A 52 39.70 -21.10 0.20
CA ILE A 52 38.97 -19.82 0.29
C ILE A 52 39.48 -18.94 1.44
N ALA A 53 40.10 -19.52 2.46
CA ALA A 53 40.54 -18.80 3.66
C ALA A 53 41.44 -17.59 3.37
N PRO A 54 42.42 -17.62 2.44
CA PRO A 54 43.26 -16.46 2.12
C PRO A 54 42.49 -15.23 1.60
N TYR A 55 41.28 -15.43 1.06
CA TYR A 55 40.46 -14.32 0.59
C TYR A 55 39.82 -13.53 1.75
N PHE A 56 39.77 -14.05 2.98
CA PHE A 56 39.16 -13.36 4.13
C PHE A 56 39.84 -12.02 4.46
N ASP A 57 41.13 -11.87 4.16
CA ASP A 57 41.88 -10.61 4.33
C ASP A 57 42.10 -9.86 3.01
N SER A 58 41.52 -10.32 1.89
CA SER A 58 41.68 -9.66 0.60
C SER A 58 40.89 -8.35 0.54
N ASN A 59 41.61 -7.25 0.30
CA ASN A 59 41.04 -5.91 0.10
C ASN A 59 40.87 -5.56 -1.38
N LYS A 60 41.00 -6.54 -2.28
CA LYS A 60 40.85 -6.32 -3.71
C LYS A 60 39.40 -5.93 -4.00
N LYS A 61 39.21 -4.70 -4.49
CA LYS A 61 37.91 -4.17 -4.89
C LYS A 61 37.42 -4.84 -6.17
N VAL A 62 36.14 -5.14 -6.19
CA VAL A 62 35.47 -5.86 -7.27
C VAL A 62 34.04 -5.38 -7.44
N ILE A 63 33.43 -5.70 -8.58
CA ILE A 63 31.99 -5.46 -8.83
C ILE A 63 31.27 -6.79 -8.94
N GLU A 64 30.27 -7.01 -8.09
CA GLU A 64 29.31 -8.11 -8.20
C GLU A 64 28.03 -7.66 -8.91
N PHE A 65 27.42 -8.54 -9.69
CA PHE A 65 26.14 -8.30 -10.34
C PHE A 65 25.01 -8.98 -9.59
N LEU A 66 23.97 -8.20 -9.27
CA LEU A 66 22.71 -8.67 -8.72
C LEU A 66 21.60 -8.35 -9.73
N GLY A 67 21.50 -9.18 -10.78
CA GLY A 67 20.66 -8.91 -11.94
C GLY A 67 21.09 -7.60 -12.65
N TYR A 68 20.29 -6.55 -12.51
CA TYR A 68 20.56 -5.24 -13.11
C TYR A 68 21.29 -4.26 -12.18
N HIS A 69 21.53 -4.64 -10.91
CA HIS A 69 22.28 -3.84 -9.94
C HIS A 69 23.77 -4.17 -9.98
N ARG A 70 24.62 -3.16 -9.80
CA ARG A 70 26.08 -3.30 -9.63
C ARG A 70 26.43 -3.01 -8.19
N LEU A 71 27.02 -3.98 -7.50
CA LEU A 71 27.48 -3.84 -6.12
C LEU A 71 29.02 -3.75 -6.11
N GLU A 72 29.56 -2.59 -5.75
CA GLU A 72 30.98 -2.46 -5.45
C GLU A 72 31.27 -3.07 -4.07
N THR A 73 32.19 -4.03 -4.00
CA THR A 73 32.57 -4.73 -2.77
C THR A 73 34.04 -5.14 -2.80
N VAL A 74 34.50 -5.93 -1.83
CA VAL A 74 35.84 -6.53 -1.78
C VAL A 74 35.77 -8.05 -1.72
N GLU A 75 36.81 -8.72 -2.20
CA GLU A 75 36.91 -10.19 -2.19
C GLU A 75 36.69 -10.82 -0.81
N SER A 76 37.08 -10.16 0.28
CA SER A 76 36.86 -10.65 1.65
C SER A 76 35.39 -10.79 2.02
N GLU A 77 34.56 -9.83 1.65
CA GLU A 77 33.11 -9.87 1.91
C GLU A 77 32.44 -11.00 1.11
N ILE A 78 32.88 -11.21 -0.14
CA ILE A 78 32.42 -12.33 -0.98
C ILE A 78 32.82 -13.66 -0.35
N ALA A 79 34.08 -13.82 0.06
CA ALA A 79 34.59 -15.05 0.63
C ALA A 79 33.90 -15.42 1.96
N LYS A 80 33.72 -14.46 2.85
CA LYS A 80 33.00 -14.65 4.13
C LYS A 80 31.55 -15.07 3.87
N ARG A 81 30.84 -14.40 2.94
CA ARG A 81 29.49 -14.77 2.53
C ARG A 81 29.43 -16.18 1.95
N VAL A 82 30.31 -16.53 1.02
CA VAL A 82 30.37 -17.87 0.40
C VAL A 82 30.58 -18.97 1.45
N VAL A 83 31.47 -18.75 2.42
CA VAL A 83 31.65 -19.71 3.52
C VAL A 83 30.39 -19.77 4.38
N ALA A 84 29.80 -18.64 4.76
CA ALA A 84 28.57 -18.61 5.55
C ALA A 84 27.39 -19.32 4.85
N GLU A 85 27.26 -19.17 3.53
CA GLU A 85 26.20 -19.81 2.74
C GLU A 85 26.40 -21.33 2.58
N ASN A 86 27.63 -21.84 2.74
CA ASN A 86 28.00 -23.23 2.50
C ASN A 86 28.51 -23.97 3.76
N SER A 87 28.40 -23.34 4.93
CA SER A 87 28.69 -23.95 6.22
C SER A 87 27.60 -23.64 7.23
N LEU A 88 27.43 -24.55 8.20
CA LEU A 88 26.44 -24.47 9.26
C LEU A 88 27.12 -24.58 10.63
N PHE A 89 28.29 -23.96 10.78
CA PHE A 89 28.94 -23.90 12.08
C PHE A 89 28.05 -23.11 13.05
N THR A 90 27.91 -23.59 14.29
CA THR A 90 27.15 -22.83 15.30
C THR A 90 27.95 -21.60 15.76
N ASP A 91 27.28 -20.61 16.34
CA ASP A 91 27.94 -19.42 16.86
C ASP A 91 28.99 -19.77 17.94
N GLU A 92 28.80 -20.88 18.67
CA GLU A 92 29.77 -21.42 19.65
C GLU A 92 30.95 -22.14 18.99
N GLU A 93 30.79 -22.66 17.77
CA GLU A 93 31.84 -23.33 17.01
C GLU A 93 32.72 -22.31 16.27
N PHE A 94 32.10 -21.48 15.42
CA PHE A 94 32.76 -20.40 14.70
C PHE A 94 31.74 -19.42 14.11
N LYS A 95 31.80 -18.17 14.57
CA LYS A 95 30.99 -17.08 14.02
C LYS A 95 31.76 -16.30 12.97
N ILE A 96 31.26 -16.28 11.74
CA ILE A 96 31.77 -15.43 10.66
C ILE A 96 31.25 -14.01 10.88
N THR A 97 32.16 -13.05 10.95
CA THR A 97 31.87 -11.62 11.11
C THR A 97 32.73 -10.81 10.15
N ASP A 98 32.45 -9.53 10.00
CA ASP A 98 33.27 -8.60 9.20
C ASP A 98 34.74 -8.57 9.67
N SER A 99 34.98 -8.89 10.95
CA SER A 99 36.32 -8.94 11.56
C SER A 99 37.03 -10.29 11.45
N SER A 100 36.38 -11.32 10.90
CA SER A 100 36.96 -12.66 10.77
C SER A 100 38.11 -12.64 9.76
N THR A 101 39.30 -13.06 10.20
CA THR A 101 40.55 -13.03 9.40
C THR A 101 40.91 -14.40 8.84
N THR A 102 41.82 -14.44 7.85
CA THR A 102 42.41 -15.69 7.33
C THR A 102 43.00 -16.53 8.46
N LYS A 103 43.72 -15.89 9.39
CA LYS A 103 44.39 -16.56 10.50
C LYS A 103 43.40 -17.24 11.44
N GLN A 104 42.34 -16.54 11.84
CA GLN A 104 41.30 -17.10 12.72
C GLN A 104 40.58 -18.27 12.05
N PHE A 105 40.16 -18.09 10.79
CA PHE A 105 39.43 -19.14 10.08
C PHE A 105 40.30 -20.36 9.81
N THR A 106 41.56 -20.18 9.38
CA THR A 106 42.51 -21.28 9.18
C THR A 106 42.81 -22.02 10.48
N ALA A 107 42.97 -21.31 11.60
CA ALA A 107 43.17 -21.93 12.91
C ALA A 107 41.97 -22.79 13.31
N PHE A 108 40.75 -22.27 13.12
CA PHE A 108 39.51 -23.02 13.34
C PHE A 108 39.41 -24.27 12.47
N LEU A 109 39.70 -24.17 11.17
CA LEU A 109 39.68 -25.31 10.24
C LEU A 109 40.69 -26.38 10.64
N ASN A 110 41.93 -26.00 10.98
CA ASN A 110 42.96 -26.93 11.41
C ASN A 110 42.59 -27.64 12.73
N GLN A 111 42.05 -26.90 13.70
CA GLN A 111 41.63 -27.45 14.99
C GLN A 111 40.47 -28.46 14.85
N ASN A 112 39.61 -28.28 13.85
CA ASN A 112 38.39 -29.06 13.67
C ASN A 112 38.35 -29.93 12.40
N ASN A 113 39.48 -30.10 11.70
CA ASN A 113 39.51 -30.73 10.37
C ASN A 113 38.87 -32.14 10.33
N ASN A 114 39.09 -32.93 11.38
CA ASN A 114 38.53 -34.27 11.54
C ASN A 114 37.05 -34.28 11.97
N LYS A 115 36.53 -33.17 12.49
CA LYS A 115 35.14 -33.00 12.94
C LYS A 115 34.25 -32.37 11.86
N ILE A 116 34.83 -31.56 10.97
CA ILE A 116 34.10 -30.94 9.86
C ILE A 116 33.67 -32.05 8.89
N VAL A 117 32.37 -32.21 8.69
CA VAL A 117 31.78 -33.18 7.77
C VAL A 117 30.84 -32.47 6.80
N PHE A 118 30.75 -33.00 5.58
CA PHE A 118 29.79 -32.52 4.60
C PHE A 118 28.45 -33.22 4.79
N SER A 119 27.39 -32.45 5.01
CA SER A 119 26.03 -32.97 5.13
C SER A 119 25.35 -32.99 3.76
N LYS A 120 25.07 -34.19 3.24
CA LYS A 120 24.28 -34.35 2.02
C LYS A 120 22.84 -33.86 2.15
N LEU A 121 22.29 -33.84 3.36
CA LEU A 121 20.94 -33.31 3.62
C LEU A 121 20.91 -31.78 3.49
N ALA A 122 21.97 -31.10 3.92
CA ALA A 122 22.00 -29.63 3.94
C ALA A 122 22.78 -29.00 2.77
N THR A 123 23.53 -29.82 2.01
CA THR A 123 24.57 -29.40 1.05
C THR A 123 25.51 -28.35 1.66
N SER A 124 26.03 -28.66 2.85
CA SER A 124 26.87 -27.75 3.64
C SER A 124 27.78 -28.47 4.61
N PHE A 125 28.88 -27.82 4.98
CA PHE A 125 29.79 -28.29 6.01
C PHE A 125 29.28 -27.99 7.42
N LEU A 126 29.42 -28.95 8.33
CA LEU A 126 29.03 -28.79 9.73
C LEU A 126 29.99 -29.53 10.66
N ILE A 127 30.02 -29.13 11.93
CA ILE A 127 30.67 -29.89 13.01
C ILE A 127 29.59 -30.59 13.83
N THR A 128 28.65 -29.84 14.41
CA THR A 128 27.52 -30.42 15.14
C THR A 128 26.48 -31.00 14.17
N PRO A 129 26.22 -32.33 14.20
CA PRO A 129 25.21 -32.99 13.34
C PRO A 129 23.80 -32.42 13.56
N LEU A 130 22.96 -32.46 12.50
CA LEU A 130 21.61 -31.89 12.54
C LEU A 130 20.72 -32.54 13.61
N ASP A 131 20.84 -33.86 13.83
CA ASP A 131 20.12 -34.64 14.86
C ASP A 131 20.66 -34.45 16.28
N LYS A 132 21.67 -33.59 16.46
CA LYS A 132 22.20 -33.17 17.76
C LYS A 132 21.89 -31.71 18.08
N ARG A 133 21.28 -30.99 17.14
CA ARG A 133 20.84 -29.60 17.34
C ARG A 133 19.45 -29.56 17.92
N THR A 134 19.21 -28.57 18.77
CA THR A 134 17.88 -28.26 19.31
C THR A 134 17.23 -27.18 18.48
N VAL A 135 15.90 -27.26 18.33
CA VAL A 135 15.09 -26.26 17.64
C VAL A 135 13.85 -25.97 18.49
N LYS A 136 13.46 -24.69 18.59
CA LYS A 136 12.12 -24.35 19.11
C LYS A 136 11.13 -24.41 17.96
N PHE A 137 10.02 -25.08 18.22
CA PHE A 137 8.99 -25.30 17.22
C PHE A 137 7.62 -25.36 17.88
N GLU A 138 6.59 -25.13 17.07
CA GLU A 138 5.19 -25.38 17.41
C GLU A 138 4.51 -26.13 16.28
N ILE A 139 3.44 -26.86 16.60
CA ILE A 139 2.67 -27.61 15.60
C ILE A 139 1.20 -27.23 15.74
N ARG A 140 0.57 -26.89 14.63
CA ARG A 140 -0.88 -26.64 14.57
C ARG A 140 -1.54 -27.51 13.51
N ALA A 141 -2.83 -27.75 13.69
CA ALA A 141 -3.64 -28.45 12.69
C ALA A 141 -3.77 -27.61 11.43
N VAL A 142 -3.74 -28.25 10.26
CA VAL A 142 -4.12 -27.61 8.99
C VAL A 142 -5.65 -27.40 8.97
N SER A 143 -6.12 -26.27 8.46
CA SER A 143 -7.56 -25.99 8.32
C SER A 143 -8.22 -26.95 7.32
N GLU A 144 -9.54 -27.13 7.41
CA GLU A 144 -10.26 -27.95 6.43
C GLU A 144 -10.17 -27.38 5.01
N ALA A 145 -10.18 -26.05 4.86
CA ALA A 145 -10.02 -25.40 3.56
C ALA A 145 -8.63 -25.70 2.96
N LYS A 146 -7.56 -25.54 3.74
CA LYS A 146 -6.20 -25.84 3.29
C LYS A 146 -6.02 -27.35 3.06
N LYS A 147 -6.62 -28.22 3.87
CA LYS A 147 -6.64 -29.67 3.60
C LYS A 147 -7.24 -29.99 2.24
N GLN A 148 -8.37 -29.38 1.89
CA GLN A 148 -9.00 -29.58 0.58
C GLN A 148 -8.10 -29.07 -0.55
N GLU A 149 -7.51 -27.88 -0.42
CA GLU A 149 -6.56 -27.33 -1.39
C GLU A 149 -5.35 -28.25 -1.60
N LEU A 150 -4.79 -28.78 -0.51
CA LEU A 150 -3.68 -29.72 -0.53
C LEU A 150 -4.08 -31.05 -1.17
N GLN A 151 -5.30 -31.56 -0.92
CA GLN A 151 -5.83 -32.75 -1.58
C GLN A 151 -5.99 -32.54 -3.09
N ASP A 152 -6.55 -31.41 -3.50
CA ASP A 152 -6.74 -31.06 -4.91
C ASP A 152 -5.39 -30.92 -5.64
N SER A 153 -4.36 -30.45 -4.92
CA SER A 153 -3.00 -30.25 -5.43
C SER A 153 -2.08 -31.47 -5.25
N ALA A 154 -2.50 -32.50 -4.51
CA ALA A 154 -1.67 -33.61 -4.08
C ALA A 154 -0.98 -34.32 -5.24
N LYS A 155 -1.70 -34.53 -6.34
CA LYS A 155 -1.14 -35.16 -7.54
C LYS A 155 -0.04 -34.29 -8.15
N ALA A 156 -0.24 -32.99 -8.26
CA ALA A 156 0.78 -32.09 -8.82
C ALA A 156 2.03 -32.08 -7.91
N LEU A 157 1.83 -31.96 -6.59
CA LEU A 157 2.91 -31.96 -5.59
C LEU A 157 3.74 -33.26 -5.65
N LEU A 158 3.10 -34.44 -5.76
CA LEU A 158 3.78 -35.74 -5.81
C LEU A 158 4.41 -36.07 -7.19
N TYR A 159 4.13 -35.26 -8.22
CA TYR A 159 4.65 -35.44 -9.58
C TYR A 159 5.61 -34.34 -10.03
N SER A 160 5.96 -33.37 -9.17
CA SER A 160 6.97 -32.37 -9.50
C SER A 160 8.33 -33.00 -9.79
N ASP A 161 9.12 -32.34 -10.63
CA ASP A 161 10.42 -32.86 -11.09
C ASP A 161 11.35 -33.14 -9.90
N TRP A 162 11.43 -32.21 -8.94
CA TRP A 162 12.29 -32.36 -7.76
C TRP A 162 11.89 -33.54 -6.86
N VAL A 163 10.60 -33.89 -6.81
CA VAL A 163 10.11 -35.07 -6.08
C VAL A 163 10.56 -36.36 -6.78
N LYS A 164 10.45 -36.41 -8.12
CA LYS A 164 10.84 -37.57 -8.93
C LYS A 164 12.34 -37.79 -8.94
N GLU A 165 13.12 -36.73 -9.17
CA GLU A 165 14.58 -36.77 -9.20
C GLU A 165 15.17 -37.28 -7.87
N ASN A 166 14.55 -36.89 -6.75
CA ASN A 166 14.95 -37.33 -5.42
C ASN A 166 14.24 -38.61 -4.93
N ARG A 167 13.41 -39.25 -5.77
CA ARG A 167 12.64 -40.48 -5.47
C ARG A 167 11.73 -40.37 -4.24
N ILE A 168 11.31 -39.15 -3.89
CA ILE A 168 10.49 -38.89 -2.70
C ILE A 168 9.11 -39.55 -2.86
N ASP A 169 8.55 -39.54 -4.06
CA ASP A 169 7.29 -40.21 -4.38
C ASP A 169 7.32 -41.72 -4.07
N SER A 170 8.40 -42.41 -4.42
CA SER A 170 8.58 -43.83 -4.13
C SER A 170 8.64 -44.10 -2.63
N ILE A 171 9.32 -43.24 -1.87
CA ILE A 171 9.45 -43.36 -0.41
C ILE A 171 8.12 -43.07 0.28
N VAL A 172 7.35 -42.09 -0.20
CA VAL A 172 5.98 -41.81 0.25
C VAL A 172 5.07 -43.00 -0.03
N ASN A 173 5.14 -43.60 -1.23
CA ASN A 173 4.37 -44.80 -1.58
C ASN A 173 4.70 -46.01 -0.69
N GLN A 174 5.96 -46.10 -0.24
CA GLN A 174 6.41 -47.10 0.74
C GLN A 174 6.00 -46.75 2.18
N ARG A 175 5.36 -45.60 2.39
CA ARG A 175 4.91 -45.10 3.71
C ARG A 175 6.08 -44.97 4.69
N ASN A 176 7.24 -44.60 4.16
CA ASN A 176 8.45 -44.43 4.97
C ASN A 176 8.58 -42.95 5.41
N PRO A 177 8.61 -42.66 6.72
CA PRO A 177 8.63 -41.29 7.21
C PRO A 177 9.92 -40.54 6.89
N ILE A 178 10.97 -41.22 6.40
CA ILE A 178 12.18 -40.54 5.91
C ILE A 178 11.90 -39.60 4.73
N SER A 179 10.79 -39.79 4.02
CA SER A 179 10.30 -38.83 3.01
C SER A 179 10.15 -37.43 3.58
N LEU A 180 9.65 -37.27 4.81
CA LEU A 180 9.49 -35.98 5.47
C LEU A 180 10.83 -35.25 5.67
N LEU A 181 11.85 -36.00 6.11
CA LEU A 181 13.23 -35.49 6.24
C LEU A 181 13.81 -35.07 4.88
N LEU A 182 13.59 -35.88 3.85
CA LEU A 182 14.10 -35.59 2.51
C LEU A 182 13.44 -34.35 1.91
N ILE A 183 12.13 -34.15 2.09
CA ILE A 183 11.44 -32.93 1.62
C ILE A 183 12.02 -31.68 2.32
N ALA A 184 12.19 -31.71 3.65
CA ALA A 184 12.80 -30.59 4.37
C ALA A 184 14.27 -30.36 3.97
N SER A 185 15.00 -31.43 3.63
CA SER A 185 16.35 -31.37 3.07
C SER A 185 16.35 -30.64 1.73
N GLU A 186 15.48 -31.02 0.80
CA GLU A 186 15.41 -30.35 -0.51
C GLU A 186 15.03 -28.87 -0.39
N LEU A 187 14.07 -28.52 0.49
CA LEU A 187 13.73 -27.12 0.79
C LEU A 187 14.96 -26.32 1.27
N PHE A 188 15.78 -26.90 2.15
CA PHE A 188 16.98 -26.20 2.62
C PHE A 188 18.08 -26.11 1.55
N LYS A 189 18.19 -27.09 0.65
CA LYS A 189 19.21 -27.07 -0.42
C LYS A 189 18.97 -25.93 -1.41
N ILE A 190 17.71 -25.62 -1.71
CA ILE A 190 17.30 -24.55 -2.63
C ILE A 190 17.24 -23.17 -1.99
N ARG A 191 17.61 -23.05 -0.70
CA ARG A 191 17.65 -21.77 0.02
C ARG A 191 18.32 -20.66 -0.79
N SER A 192 17.86 -19.44 -0.57
CA SER A 192 18.48 -18.22 -1.10
C SER A 192 19.99 -18.22 -0.84
N ARG A 193 20.77 -18.11 -1.92
CA ARG A 193 22.20 -17.75 -1.90
C ARG A 193 22.37 -16.53 -2.79
N PHE A 194 23.53 -15.88 -2.71
CA PHE A 194 23.80 -14.74 -3.58
C PHE A 194 23.53 -15.06 -5.06
N ASN A 195 22.62 -14.29 -5.67
CA ASN A 195 22.20 -14.45 -7.07
C ASN A 195 21.60 -15.84 -7.44
N ARG A 196 21.12 -16.62 -6.46
CA ARG A 196 20.42 -17.89 -6.67
C ARG A 196 19.12 -17.89 -5.87
N TYR A 197 18.00 -17.95 -6.57
CA TYR A 197 16.66 -17.86 -6.01
C TYR A 197 15.79 -19.00 -6.53
N TYR A 198 14.88 -19.47 -5.68
CA TYR A 198 13.86 -20.44 -6.07
C TYR A 198 12.48 -19.86 -5.75
N PHE A 199 11.57 -19.86 -6.72
CA PHE A 199 10.29 -19.17 -6.59
C PHE A 199 9.12 -20.08 -6.16
N TYR A 200 9.33 -21.40 -6.06
CA TYR A 200 8.28 -22.38 -5.75
C TYR A 200 8.50 -23.09 -4.40
N GLU A 201 9.08 -22.39 -3.42
CA GLU A 201 9.38 -22.96 -2.09
C GLU A 201 8.12 -23.49 -1.37
N GLU A 202 6.95 -22.94 -1.70
CA GLU A 202 5.66 -23.34 -1.13
C GLU A 202 5.31 -24.81 -1.44
N GLU A 203 5.81 -25.39 -2.54
CA GLU A 203 5.53 -26.79 -2.88
C GLU A 203 6.06 -27.77 -1.81
N PHE A 204 7.19 -27.43 -1.19
CA PHE A 204 7.82 -28.27 -0.17
C PHE A 204 7.03 -28.25 1.14
N THR A 205 6.65 -27.06 1.60
CA THR A 205 5.86 -26.88 2.81
C THR A 205 4.45 -27.44 2.61
N ASN A 206 3.83 -27.23 1.45
CA ASN A 206 2.54 -27.83 1.10
C ASN A 206 2.60 -29.37 1.08
N LEU A 207 3.65 -29.97 0.51
CA LEU A 207 3.78 -31.43 0.51
C LEU A 207 3.98 -31.99 1.93
N LEU A 208 4.75 -31.31 2.79
CA LEU A 208 4.88 -31.69 4.20
C LEU A 208 3.54 -31.59 4.94
N GLN A 209 2.78 -30.51 4.73
CA GLN A 209 1.46 -30.33 5.32
C GLN A 209 0.47 -31.39 4.83
N TYR A 210 0.49 -31.72 3.53
CA TYR A 210 -0.35 -32.78 2.96
C TYR A 210 -0.03 -34.13 3.60
N LEU A 211 1.25 -34.46 3.74
CA LEU A 211 1.69 -35.74 4.26
C LEU A 211 1.56 -35.87 5.78
N THR A 212 1.44 -34.79 6.53
CA THR A 212 1.36 -34.84 8.01
C THR A 212 -0.01 -34.43 8.55
N GLY A 213 -0.81 -33.70 7.76
CA GLY A 213 -2.03 -33.05 8.23
C GLY A 213 -1.80 -31.92 9.22
N THR A 214 -0.55 -31.47 9.36
CA THR A 214 -0.12 -30.45 10.32
C THR A 214 0.75 -29.39 9.67
N GLU A 215 0.73 -28.19 10.23
CA GLU A 215 1.66 -27.12 9.92
C GLU A 215 2.68 -27.02 11.05
N ILE A 216 3.96 -26.93 10.71
CA ILE A 216 5.07 -26.89 11.66
C ILE A 216 5.68 -25.50 11.60
N GLY A 217 5.58 -24.75 12.69
CA GLY A 217 6.23 -23.46 12.85
C GLY A 217 7.58 -23.63 13.55
N VAL A 218 8.60 -22.90 13.09
CA VAL A 218 9.96 -22.95 13.65
C VAL A 218 10.55 -21.55 13.78
N GLU A 219 11.55 -21.37 14.65
CA GLU A 219 12.21 -20.07 14.80
C GLU A 219 12.86 -19.58 13.49
N ASN A 220 12.63 -18.30 13.16
CA ASN A 220 13.27 -17.59 12.06
C ASN A 220 14.53 -16.81 12.54
N GLU A 221 15.09 -15.96 11.68
CA GLU A 221 16.27 -15.14 11.98
C GLU A 221 16.05 -14.15 13.14
N LYS A 222 14.79 -13.74 13.38
CA LYS A 222 14.39 -12.84 14.48
C LYS A 222 14.09 -13.57 15.79
N LYS A 223 14.26 -14.90 15.82
CA LYS A 223 13.92 -15.77 16.97
C LYS A 223 12.42 -15.80 17.28
N GLU A 224 11.60 -15.62 16.25
CA GLU A 224 10.13 -15.72 16.31
C GLU A 224 9.69 -17.00 15.60
N ILE A 225 8.59 -17.63 16.06
CA ILE A 225 8.02 -18.79 15.37
C ILE A 225 7.40 -18.32 14.05
N SER A 226 7.99 -18.75 12.94
CA SER A 226 7.46 -18.56 11.59
C SER A 226 6.67 -19.78 11.16
N TRP A 227 5.43 -19.55 10.71
CA TRP A 227 4.57 -20.56 10.09
C TRP A 227 4.68 -20.55 8.55
N TYR A 228 5.33 -19.53 7.98
CA TYR A 228 5.44 -19.28 6.55
C TYR A 228 6.89 -19.44 6.09
N ILE A 229 7.45 -20.62 6.32
CA ILE A 229 8.87 -20.94 6.09
C ILE A 229 9.28 -20.74 4.63
N ASP A 230 8.34 -20.91 3.69
CA ASP A 230 8.50 -20.65 2.25
C ASP A 230 8.52 -19.16 1.88
N LYS A 231 8.13 -18.27 2.80
CA LYS A 231 8.17 -16.81 2.62
C LYS A 231 9.37 -16.15 3.31
N ASP A 232 10.02 -16.85 4.23
CA ASP A 232 11.20 -16.35 4.92
C ASP A 232 12.38 -16.24 3.94
N PHE A 233 12.87 -15.01 3.74
CA PHE A 233 14.03 -14.76 2.89
C PHE A 233 15.31 -15.42 3.42
N HIS A 234 15.48 -15.38 4.75
CA HIS A 234 16.64 -15.92 5.45
C HIS A 234 16.51 -17.45 5.66
N PRO A 235 17.60 -18.23 5.54
CA PRO A 235 17.54 -19.69 5.53
C PRO A 235 17.32 -20.34 6.91
N GLU A 236 17.30 -19.58 7.99
CA GLU A 236 17.26 -20.06 9.38
C GLU A 236 16.03 -20.91 9.66
N SER A 237 14.83 -20.48 9.23
CA SER A 237 13.61 -21.26 9.44
C SER A 237 13.63 -22.56 8.62
N LYS A 238 14.13 -22.53 7.39
CA LYS A 238 14.33 -23.73 6.56
C LYS A 238 15.32 -24.71 7.20
N LEU A 239 16.42 -24.20 7.77
CA LEU A 239 17.40 -25.01 8.51
C LEU A 239 16.74 -25.64 9.74
N ASN A 240 15.99 -24.84 10.49
CA ASN A 240 15.31 -25.28 11.70
C ASN A 240 14.24 -26.33 11.40
N LEU A 241 13.54 -26.24 10.27
CA LEU A 241 12.63 -27.29 9.80
C LEU A 241 13.37 -28.58 9.46
N LEU A 242 14.55 -28.48 8.81
CA LEU A 242 15.40 -29.63 8.54
C LEU A 242 15.92 -30.27 9.85
N ILE A 243 16.35 -29.46 10.82
CA ILE A 243 16.75 -29.94 12.16
C ILE A 243 15.58 -30.62 12.87
N TYR A 244 14.38 -30.05 12.79
CA TYR A 244 13.17 -30.66 13.34
C TYR A 244 12.96 -32.05 12.76
N PHE A 245 12.90 -32.19 11.43
CA PHE A 245 12.69 -33.52 10.85
C PHE A 245 13.87 -34.45 11.12
N SER A 246 15.12 -33.97 11.18
CA SER A 246 16.29 -34.80 11.52
C SER A 246 16.17 -35.43 12.90
N ASN A 247 15.53 -34.75 13.86
CA ASN A 247 15.31 -35.24 15.21
C ASN A 247 14.05 -36.13 15.34
N TYR A 248 12.99 -35.82 14.59
CA TYR A 248 11.66 -36.35 14.86
C TYR A 248 11.07 -37.25 13.77
N TYR A 249 11.62 -37.32 12.55
CA TYR A 249 10.99 -38.07 11.44
C TYR A 249 10.72 -39.54 11.79
N SER A 250 11.64 -40.20 12.50
CA SER A 250 11.52 -41.62 12.86
C SER A 250 10.38 -41.93 13.83
N GLN A 251 9.81 -40.90 14.47
CA GLN A 251 8.67 -41.03 15.39
C GLN A 251 7.32 -40.98 14.66
N TYR A 252 7.30 -40.52 13.41
CA TYR A 252 6.09 -40.48 12.60
C TYR A 252 5.70 -41.87 12.12
N LYS A 253 4.41 -42.19 12.19
CA LYS A 253 3.82 -43.45 11.72
C LYS A 253 2.69 -43.15 10.74
N TRP A 254 2.59 -43.98 9.71
CA TRP A 254 1.51 -43.87 8.73
C TRP A 254 0.16 -44.23 9.34
N ASP A 255 -0.84 -43.37 9.16
CA ASP A 255 -2.24 -43.61 9.49
C ASP A 255 -3.03 -43.94 8.22
N GLU A 256 -3.52 -45.17 8.11
CA GLU A 256 -4.26 -45.66 6.93
C GLU A 256 -5.57 -44.90 6.68
N LYS A 257 -6.24 -44.46 7.75
CA LYS A 257 -7.58 -43.87 7.63
C LYS A 257 -7.50 -42.45 7.12
N LYS A 258 -6.51 -41.71 7.60
CA LYS A 258 -6.28 -40.30 7.24
C LYS A 258 -5.33 -40.15 6.07
N SER A 259 -4.59 -41.20 5.70
CA SER A 259 -3.55 -41.19 4.67
C SER A 259 -2.47 -40.13 4.94
N VAL A 260 -2.04 -40.02 6.21
CA VAL A 260 -1.00 -39.08 6.66
C VAL A 260 -0.05 -39.76 7.66
N PHE A 261 1.12 -39.17 7.84
CA PHE A 261 2.06 -39.47 8.90
C PHE A 261 1.68 -38.73 10.19
N LEU A 262 1.45 -39.47 11.27
CA LEU A 262 1.17 -38.92 12.60
C LEU A 262 2.33 -39.15 13.56
N ASN A 263 2.67 -38.14 14.34
CA ASN A 263 3.56 -38.29 15.49
C ASN A 263 2.73 -38.22 16.79
N PRO A 264 2.50 -39.35 17.48
CA PRO A 264 1.66 -39.38 18.69
C PRO A 264 2.33 -38.71 19.91
N ASN A 265 3.63 -38.41 19.83
CA ASN A 265 4.38 -37.80 20.93
C ASN A 265 4.42 -36.26 20.85
N GLN A 266 3.69 -35.67 19.92
CA GLN A 266 3.70 -34.24 19.64
C GLN A 266 2.32 -33.64 19.93
N GLU A 267 2.31 -32.50 20.61
CA GLU A 267 1.07 -31.74 20.84
C GLU A 267 0.72 -30.95 19.58
N ILE A 268 -0.49 -31.19 19.05
CA ILE A 268 -1.01 -30.46 17.89
C ILE A 268 -2.02 -29.43 18.41
N LYS A 269 -1.66 -28.15 18.29
CA LYS A 269 -2.58 -27.05 18.63
C LYS A 269 -3.75 -27.02 17.64
N ALA A 270 -4.96 -26.82 18.16
CA ALA A 270 -6.11 -26.56 17.32
C ALA A 270 -5.97 -25.19 16.64
N ILE A 271 -6.46 -25.08 15.41
CA ILE A 271 -6.53 -23.80 14.72
C ILE A 271 -7.70 -22.97 15.29
N GLY A 272 -7.42 -21.73 15.68
CA GLY A 272 -8.43 -20.82 16.20
C GLY A 272 -9.32 -20.23 15.11
N LYS A 273 -10.42 -19.59 15.53
CA LYS A 273 -11.35 -18.94 14.61
C LYS A 273 -10.66 -17.80 13.84
N GLU A 274 -9.84 -17.00 14.52
CA GLU A 274 -9.10 -15.89 13.91
C GLU A 274 -8.13 -16.38 12.83
N GLU A 275 -7.36 -17.43 13.09
CA GLU A 275 -6.47 -18.05 12.10
C GLU A 275 -7.22 -18.51 10.85
N LEU A 276 -8.39 -19.14 11.03
CA LEU A 276 -9.23 -19.55 9.90
C LEU A 276 -9.70 -18.36 9.07
N LEU A 277 -10.10 -17.25 9.71
CA LEU A 277 -10.51 -16.04 9.00
C LEU A 277 -9.33 -15.38 8.27
N PHE A 278 -8.14 -15.38 8.85
CA PHE A 278 -6.94 -14.83 8.20
C PHE A 278 -6.59 -15.58 6.90
N GLN A 279 -6.75 -16.90 6.88
CA GLN A 279 -6.57 -17.70 5.65
C GLN A 279 -7.56 -17.34 4.54
N LEU A 280 -8.73 -16.79 4.89
CA LEU A 280 -9.75 -16.36 3.92
C LEU A 280 -9.47 -14.98 3.31
N LEU A 281 -8.50 -14.21 3.82
CA LEU A 281 -8.16 -12.89 3.29
C LEU A 281 -7.55 -12.92 1.88
N SER A 282 -6.93 -14.05 1.51
CA SER A 282 -6.36 -14.29 0.17
C SER A 282 -7.35 -14.93 -0.80
N ASN A 283 -8.61 -15.15 -0.37
CA ASN A 283 -9.60 -15.83 -1.19
C ASN A 283 -9.91 -15.05 -2.48
N LYS A 284 -9.97 -15.77 -3.61
CA LYS A 284 -10.26 -15.19 -4.93
C LYS A 284 -11.70 -14.69 -5.08
N ASN A 285 -12.60 -15.12 -4.19
CA ASN A 285 -13.94 -14.57 -4.09
C ASN A 285 -13.92 -13.36 -3.14
N ASP A 286 -14.09 -12.18 -3.72
CA ASP A 286 -14.07 -10.89 -3.02
C ASP A 286 -15.04 -10.83 -1.84
N SER A 287 -16.23 -11.43 -1.97
CA SER A 287 -17.21 -11.45 -0.88
C SER A 287 -16.73 -12.27 0.33
N ILE A 288 -16.02 -13.38 0.10
CA ILE A 288 -15.46 -14.21 1.18
C ILE A 288 -14.34 -13.45 1.89
N ALA A 289 -13.45 -12.79 1.13
CA ALA A 289 -12.35 -12.02 1.70
C ALA A 289 -12.84 -10.82 2.51
N ILE A 290 -13.80 -10.06 2.00
CA ILE A 290 -14.41 -8.91 2.70
C ILE A 290 -15.15 -9.37 3.97
N ASP A 291 -15.93 -10.46 3.91
CA ASP A 291 -16.63 -10.98 5.08
C ASP A 291 -15.64 -11.42 6.16
N ALA A 292 -14.59 -12.15 5.79
CA ALA A 292 -13.54 -12.55 6.72
C ALA A 292 -12.83 -11.35 7.36
N PHE A 293 -12.46 -10.36 6.55
CA PHE A 293 -11.87 -9.11 7.02
C PHE A 293 -12.76 -8.38 8.02
N THR A 294 -14.05 -8.26 7.69
CA THR A 294 -15.06 -7.61 8.55
C THR A 294 -15.23 -8.36 9.87
N GLN A 295 -15.33 -9.69 9.83
CA GLN A 295 -15.42 -10.51 11.04
C GLN A 295 -14.17 -10.38 11.94
N LEU A 296 -12.97 -10.31 11.35
CA LEU A 296 -11.73 -10.12 12.11
C LEU A 296 -11.72 -8.81 12.88
N THR A 297 -12.33 -7.75 12.35
CA THR A 297 -12.39 -6.47 13.08
C THR A 297 -13.16 -6.55 14.39
N VAL A 298 -13.96 -7.59 14.65
CA VAL A 298 -14.75 -7.71 15.89
C VAL A 298 -14.29 -8.86 16.80
N CYS A 299 -13.21 -9.54 16.42
CA CYS A 299 -12.56 -10.63 17.15
C CYS A 299 -11.69 -10.13 18.32
N ASN A 300 -10.92 -11.03 18.95
CA ASN A 300 -10.00 -10.68 20.04
C ASN A 300 -8.88 -9.75 19.55
N PRO A 301 -8.75 -8.52 20.07
CA PRO A 301 -7.77 -7.55 19.57
C PRO A 301 -6.31 -8.00 19.68
N ILE A 302 -5.95 -8.71 20.76
CA ILE A 302 -4.57 -9.19 20.99
C ILE A 302 -4.24 -10.24 19.92
N LYS A 303 -5.15 -11.20 19.71
CA LYS A 303 -4.93 -12.28 18.74
C LYS A 303 -4.90 -11.78 17.29
N VAL A 304 -5.83 -10.89 16.92
CA VAL A 304 -5.88 -10.30 15.58
C VAL A 304 -4.63 -9.46 15.31
N THR A 305 -4.14 -8.70 16.29
CA THR A 305 -2.90 -7.93 16.15
C THR A 305 -1.68 -8.83 15.95
N GLN A 306 -1.56 -9.90 16.75
CA GLN A 306 -0.50 -10.89 16.59
C GLN A 306 -0.51 -11.54 15.21
N LEU A 307 -1.67 -11.98 14.72
CA LEU A 307 -1.80 -12.59 13.39
C LEU A 307 -1.57 -11.59 12.26
N ALA A 308 -1.97 -10.33 12.44
CA ALA A 308 -1.68 -9.27 11.47
C ALA A 308 -0.16 -9.06 11.32
N ASP A 309 0.59 -9.07 12.42
CA ASP A 309 2.05 -8.95 12.38
C ASP A 309 2.71 -10.19 11.75
N GLU A 310 2.20 -11.39 12.04
CA GLU A 310 2.64 -12.67 11.42
C GLU A 310 2.45 -12.63 9.89
N TYR A 311 1.23 -12.34 9.42
CA TYR A 311 0.90 -12.30 7.99
C TYR A 311 1.60 -11.15 7.25
N GLN A 312 1.74 -9.99 7.89
CA GLN A 312 2.47 -8.86 7.31
C GLN A 312 3.96 -9.19 7.14
N SER A 313 4.58 -9.81 8.14
CA SER A 313 6.00 -10.18 8.09
C SER A 313 6.27 -11.24 7.02
N ALA A 314 5.34 -12.17 6.83
CA ALA A 314 5.42 -13.20 5.79
C ALA A 314 4.98 -12.71 4.40
N ASN A 315 4.58 -11.45 4.25
CA ASN A 315 4.12 -10.86 2.99
C ASN A 315 3.06 -11.73 2.28
N ILE A 316 2.09 -12.22 3.05
CA ILE A 316 1.05 -13.12 2.53
C ILE A 316 0.14 -12.37 1.56
N ASP A 317 -0.08 -12.99 0.40
CA ASP A 317 -0.99 -12.50 -0.63
C ASP A 317 -2.39 -12.22 -0.07
N LYS A 318 -3.06 -11.27 -0.68
CA LYS A 318 -4.37 -10.80 -0.23
C LYS A 318 -5.30 -10.54 -1.42
N SER A 319 -6.60 -10.59 -1.17
CA SER A 319 -7.57 -10.11 -2.15
C SER A 319 -7.40 -8.61 -2.41
N ASN A 320 -7.67 -8.18 -3.64
CA ASN A 320 -7.72 -6.76 -4.01
C ASN A 320 -9.02 -6.09 -3.54
N ALA A 321 -9.98 -6.85 -3.01
CA ALA A 321 -11.26 -6.34 -2.51
C ALA A 321 -11.20 -5.79 -1.08
N ILE A 322 -10.16 -6.15 -0.31
CA ILE A 322 -9.92 -5.64 1.05
C ILE A 322 -8.91 -4.48 1.02
N PRO A 323 -8.77 -3.70 2.12
CA PRO A 323 -7.91 -2.50 2.13
C PRO A 323 -6.48 -2.73 1.62
N ILE A 324 -5.85 -1.69 1.08
CA ILE A 324 -4.50 -1.83 0.49
C ILE A 324 -3.45 -2.32 1.50
N PHE A 325 -3.59 -1.96 2.77
CA PHE A 325 -2.76 -2.42 3.88
C PHE A 325 -3.61 -3.18 4.92
N PRO A 326 -4.11 -4.39 4.60
CA PRO A 326 -5.16 -5.03 5.39
C PRO A 326 -4.71 -5.30 6.83
N TYR A 327 -3.45 -5.70 7.04
CA TYR A 327 -2.95 -6.05 8.37
C TYR A 327 -2.80 -4.83 9.27
N LYS A 328 -2.39 -3.67 8.72
CA LYS A 328 -2.42 -2.40 9.44
C LYS A 328 -3.85 -1.99 9.76
N PHE A 329 -4.77 -2.08 8.80
CA PHE A 329 -6.17 -1.76 9.03
C PHE A 329 -6.80 -2.67 10.09
N LEU A 330 -6.57 -3.99 10.05
CA LEU A 330 -7.11 -4.92 11.04
C LEU A 330 -6.63 -4.58 12.45
N ARG A 331 -5.35 -4.23 12.64
CA ARG A 331 -4.82 -3.79 13.93
C ARG A 331 -5.58 -2.60 14.49
N GLN A 332 -5.87 -1.60 13.66
CA GLN A 332 -6.56 -0.39 14.11
C GLN A 332 -8.06 -0.60 14.27
N LEU A 333 -8.70 -1.29 13.32
CA LEU A 333 -10.14 -1.53 13.33
C LEU A 333 -10.55 -2.45 14.47
N VAL A 334 -9.77 -3.49 14.81
CA VAL A 334 -10.09 -4.36 15.96
C VAL A 334 -10.01 -3.62 17.29
N LEU A 335 -9.08 -2.67 17.42
CA LEU A 335 -9.00 -1.78 18.58
C LEU A 335 -10.17 -0.79 18.60
N LEU A 336 -10.56 -0.25 17.44
CA LEU A 336 -11.70 0.65 17.31
C LEU A 336 -13.00 -0.04 17.71
N THR A 337 -13.33 -1.21 17.15
CA THR A 337 -14.60 -1.88 17.47
C THR A 337 -14.63 -2.33 18.94
N ASN A 338 -13.49 -2.75 19.50
CA ASN A 338 -13.39 -3.08 20.92
C ASN A 338 -13.63 -1.85 21.80
N TYR A 339 -13.05 -0.70 21.44
CA TYR A 339 -13.35 0.57 22.11
C TYR A 339 -14.82 0.95 21.99
N CYS A 340 -15.42 0.80 20.80
CA CYS A 340 -16.82 1.13 20.57
C CYS A 340 -17.75 0.26 21.43
N LYS A 341 -17.51 -1.06 21.49
CA LYS A 341 -18.25 -1.98 22.36
C LYS A 341 -18.12 -1.62 23.84
N ALA A 342 -16.91 -1.27 24.29
CA ALA A 342 -16.66 -0.91 25.69
C ALA A 342 -17.32 0.42 26.11
N ASN A 343 -17.64 1.29 25.14
CA ASN A 343 -18.18 2.63 25.38
C ASN A 343 -19.61 2.82 24.81
N ASP A 344 -20.29 1.73 24.44
CA ASP A 344 -21.65 1.74 23.89
C ASP A 344 -21.79 2.70 22.68
N ILE A 345 -20.88 2.57 21.72
CA ILE A 345 -20.87 3.33 20.46
C ILE A 345 -21.24 2.35 19.34
N ASP A 346 -22.28 2.68 18.58
CA ASP A 346 -22.62 1.91 17.39
C ASP A 346 -21.61 2.21 16.27
N PHE A 347 -21.01 1.14 15.73
CA PHE A 347 -20.12 1.19 14.58
C PHE A 347 -20.64 0.34 13.41
N VAL A 348 -21.76 -0.37 13.58
CA VAL A 348 -22.40 -1.18 12.54
C VAL A 348 -23.36 -0.32 11.73
N GLY A 349 -24.08 0.57 12.41
CA GLY A 349 -25.03 1.51 11.80
C GLY A 349 -26.31 0.84 11.30
N THR A 350 -27.24 1.67 10.83
CA THR A 350 -28.55 1.21 10.33
C THR A 350 -28.46 0.61 8.93
N LYS A 351 -29.47 -0.18 8.53
CA LYS A 351 -29.59 -0.71 7.16
C LYS A 351 -29.67 0.40 6.11
N ASP A 352 -30.29 1.53 6.43
CA ASP A 352 -30.39 2.67 5.54
C ASP A 352 -29.02 3.32 5.31
N LEU A 353 -28.22 3.46 6.37
CA LEU A 353 -26.83 3.94 6.26
C LEU A 353 -26.00 3.00 5.38
N GLN A 354 -26.06 1.69 5.64
CA GLN A 354 -25.35 0.70 4.83
C GLN A 354 -25.78 0.74 3.36
N SER A 355 -27.08 0.91 3.08
CA SER A 355 -27.58 1.05 1.70
C SER A 355 -27.06 2.31 1.02
N ASN A 356 -27.00 3.45 1.71
CA ASN A 356 -26.41 4.68 1.18
C ASN A 356 -24.91 4.51 0.91
N ILE A 357 -24.18 3.81 1.78
CA ILE A 357 -22.75 3.51 1.59
C ILE A 357 -22.57 2.63 0.34
N SER A 358 -23.38 1.59 0.16
CA SER A 358 -23.35 0.76 -1.06
C SER A 358 -23.63 1.57 -2.33
N LEU A 359 -24.56 2.54 -2.27
CA LEU A 359 -24.78 3.46 -3.39
C LEU A 359 -23.55 4.32 -3.68
N LEU A 360 -22.87 4.86 -2.67
CA LEU A 360 -21.64 5.64 -2.85
C LEU A 360 -20.48 4.80 -3.42
N GLN A 361 -20.45 3.48 -3.16
CA GLN A 361 -19.49 2.57 -3.79
C GLN A 361 -19.73 2.35 -5.28
N SER A 362 -20.99 2.48 -5.71
CA SER A 362 -21.38 2.30 -7.11
C SER A 362 -20.99 3.48 -7.99
N GLN A 363 -21.04 3.29 -9.32
CA GLN A 363 -20.88 4.39 -10.26
C GLN A 363 -22.16 5.23 -10.29
N LEU A 364 -22.05 6.51 -9.96
CA LEU A 364 -23.15 7.47 -9.91
C LEU A 364 -22.80 8.69 -10.76
N PRO A 365 -23.74 9.25 -11.54
CA PRO A 365 -23.59 10.57 -12.11
C PRO A 365 -23.25 11.60 -11.01
N PHE A 366 -22.41 12.59 -11.33
CA PHE A 366 -21.95 13.58 -10.36
C PHE A 366 -23.10 14.23 -9.59
N ALA A 367 -24.16 14.67 -10.27
CA ALA A 367 -25.31 15.31 -9.64
C ALA A 367 -26.04 14.41 -8.61
N ASP A 368 -26.13 13.11 -8.90
CA ASP A 368 -26.82 12.16 -8.01
C ASP A 368 -25.93 11.78 -6.81
N ARG A 369 -24.62 11.61 -7.04
CA ARG A 369 -23.63 11.45 -5.98
C ARG A 369 -23.65 12.66 -5.04
N ARG A 370 -23.60 13.87 -5.60
CA ARG A 370 -23.61 15.12 -4.84
C ARG A 370 -24.86 15.24 -3.95
N LYS A 371 -26.05 14.97 -4.50
CA LYS A 371 -27.30 14.95 -3.73
C LYS A 371 -27.27 13.94 -2.60
N LEU A 372 -26.71 12.74 -2.83
CA LEU A 372 -26.60 11.71 -1.81
C LEU A 372 -25.63 12.12 -0.69
N GLU A 373 -24.48 12.71 -1.04
CA GLU A 373 -23.54 13.25 -0.06
C GLU A 373 -24.17 14.37 0.77
N ASP A 374 -24.87 15.32 0.13
CA ASP A 374 -25.55 16.42 0.83
C ASP A 374 -26.66 15.91 1.75
N LYS A 375 -27.40 14.87 1.32
CA LYS A 375 -28.35 14.16 2.19
C LYS A 375 -27.64 13.59 3.41
N LEU A 376 -26.51 12.89 3.24
CA LEU A 376 -25.77 12.28 4.35
C LEU A 376 -25.17 13.31 5.30
N ILE A 377 -24.54 14.38 4.77
CA ILE A 377 -24.02 15.50 5.56
C ILE A 377 -25.07 16.09 6.50
N ASN A 378 -26.31 16.21 6.02
CA ASN A 378 -27.40 16.84 6.77
C ASN A 378 -28.20 15.88 7.65
N SER A 379 -28.13 14.57 7.41
CA SER A 379 -28.96 13.57 8.13
C SER A 379 -28.19 12.69 9.10
N LEU A 380 -26.89 12.49 8.91
CA LEU A 380 -26.05 11.78 9.88
C LEU A 380 -26.05 12.51 11.22
N THR A 381 -25.95 11.75 12.30
CA THR A 381 -25.75 12.25 13.65
C THR A 381 -24.37 11.88 14.19
N LEU A 382 -24.01 12.41 15.37
CA LEU A 382 -22.77 12.02 16.05
C LEU A 382 -22.78 10.55 16.50
N ASP A 383 -23.96 9.94 16.63
CA ASP A 383 -24.11 8.51 16.89
C ASP A 383 -23.87 7.67 15.62
N ASP A 384 -24.24 8.18 14.44
CA ASP A 384 -24.10 7.44 13.16
C ASP A 384 -22.68 7.52 12.57
N ILE A 385 -21.94 8.61 12.84
CA ILE A 385 -20.73 8.95 12.07
C ILE A 385 -19.62 7.91 12.19
N THR A 386 -19.50 7.26 13.35
CA THR A 386 -18.49 6.21 13.58
C THR A 386 -18.77 4.98 12.72
N ALA A 387 -20.03 4.62 12.51
CA ALA A 387 -20.40 3.54 11.61
C ALA A 387 -20.09 3.88 10.14
N PHE A 388 -20.34 5.12 9.73
CA PHE A 388 -19.99 5.58 8.38
C PHE A 388 -18.48 5.50 8.12
N GLU A 389 -17.65 5.96 9.06
CA GLU A 389 -16.19 5.88 8.98
C GLU A 389 -15.70 4.43 8.96
N TYR A 390 -16.24 3.57 9.84
CA TYR A 390 -15.88 2.16 9.90
C TYR A 390 -16.07 1.47 8.55
N TRP A 391 -17.25 1.60 7.94
CA TRP A 391 -17.52 0.99 6.64
C TRP A 391 -16.73 1.64 5.50
N ALA A 392 -16.49 2.95 5.53
CA ALA A 392 -15.61 3.59 4.55
C ALA A 392 -14.17 3.07 4.61
N LEU A 393 -13.67 2.66 5.79
CA LEU A 393 -12.37 1.98 5.94
C LEU A 393 -12.41 0.51 5.51
N ILE A 394 -13.49 -0.23 5.76
CA ILE A 394 -13.66 -1.61 5.25
C ILE A 394 -13.57 -1.62 3.72
N TYR A 395 -14.26 -0.67 3.08
CA TYR A 395 -14.34 -0.55 1.62
C TYR A 395 -13.39 0.51 1.06
N GLU A 396 -12.21 0.70 1.66
CA GLU A 396 -11.23 1.74 1.29
C GLU A 396 -10.88 1.73 -0.21
N GLN A 397 -10.82 0.55 -0.82
CA GLN A 397 -10.53 0.37 -2.25
C GLN A 397 -11.62 0.95 -3.17
N SER A 398 -12.79 1.31 -2.65
CA SER A 398 -13.83 2.00 -3.43
C SER A 398 -13.51 3.49 -3.53
N TRP A 399 -12.92 3.88 -4.66
CA TRP A 399 -12.55 5.28 -4.96
C TRP A 399 -13.75 6.22 -4.82
N GLY A 400 -14.91 5.85 -5.36
CA GLY A 400 -16.13 6.66 -5.23
C GLY A 400 -16.53 6.87 -3.77
N LEU A 401 -16.50 5.82 -2.95
CA LEU A 401 -16.84 5.93 -1.53
C LEU A 401 -15.81 6.75 -0.75
N THR A 402 -14.50 6.53 -0.93
CA THR A 402 -13.49 7.20 -0.10
C THR A 402 -13.43 8.70 -0.33
N TYR A 403 -13.62 9.17 -1.58
CA TYR A 403 -13.73 10.61 -1.85
C TYR A 403 -15.04 11.19 -1.29
N SER A 404 -16.18 10.53 -1.50
CA SER A 404 -17.44 10.96 -0.89
C SER A 404 -17.36 10.99 0.65
N ALA A 405 -16.72 10.00 1.27
CA ALA A 405 -16.48 9.98 2.70
C ALA A 405 -15.59 11.13 3.15
N GLY A 406 -14.53 11.44 2.41
CA GLY A 406 -13.67 12.59 2.65
C GLY A 406 -14.47 13.90 2.78
N ARG A 407 -15.31 14.17 1.78
CA ARG A 407 -16.19 15.34 1.75
C ARG A 407 -17.21 15.34 2.89
N ILE A 408 -17.94 14.23 3.05
CA ILE A 408 -18.99 14.10 4.07
C ILE A 408 -18.42 14.35 5.46
N LEU A 409 -17.30 13.71 5.79
CA LEU A 409 -16.67 13.82 7.12
C LEU A 409 -16.17 15.23 7.38
N ASP A 410 -15.53 15.88 6.40
CA ASP A 410 -14.98 17.22 6.57
C ASP A 410 -16.07 18.25 6.92
N ILE A 411 -17.16 18.25 6.15
CA ILE A 411 -18.30 19.15 6.35
C ILE A 411 -19.07 18.76 7.62
N PHE A 412 -19.36 17.48 7.81
CA PHE A 412 -20.13 16.99 8.96
C PHE A 412 -19.49 17.38 10.29
N TYR A 413 -18.18 17.13 10.46
CA TYR A 413 -17.49 17.48 11.69
C TYR A 413 -17.39 18.98 11.90
N SER A 414 -17.20 19.77 10.83
CA SER A 414 -17.21 21.23 10.96
C SER A 414 -18.56 21.77 11.44
N LYS A 415 -19.67 21.29 10.86
CA LYS A 415 -21.03 21.71 11.27
C LYS A 415 -21.41 21.28 12.68
N ASN A 416 -20.90 20.12 13.13
CA ASN A 416 -21.21 19.56 14.45
C ASN A 416 -20.12 19.80 15.50
N TRP A 417 -19.10 20.61 15.20
CA TRP A 417 -17.90 20.74 16.04
C TRP A 417 -18.21 21.14 17.48
N ASN A 418 -19.05 22.17 17.67
CA ASN A 418 -19.40 22.64 19.02
C ASN A 418 -20.14 21.56 19.83
N LYS A 419 -21.01 20.77 19.19
CA LYS A 419 -21.71 19.66 19.84
C LYS A 419 -20.75 18.53 20.20
N LEU A 420 -19.84 18.19 19.30
CA LEU A 420 -18.80 17.19 19.52
C LEU A 420 -17.89 17.57 20.69
N ILE A 421 -17.40 18.81 20.69
CA ILE A 421 -16.54 19.32 21.76
C ILE A 421 -17.27 19.31 23.10
N ALA A 422 -18.53 19.75 23.16
CA ALA A 422 -19.28 19.84 24.41
C ALA A 422 -19.61 18.47 25.06
N ASP A 423 -19.54 17.38 24.30
CA ASP A 423 -19.89 16.03 24.77
C ASP A 423 -18.64 15.18 24.98
N ASN A 424 -18.44 14.68 26.20
CA ASN A 424 -17.24 13.92 26.53
C ASN A 424 -17.15 12.57 25.80
N LYS A 425 -18.29 11.91 25.50
CA LYS A 425 -18.32 10.63 24.78
C LYS A 425 -17.86 10.86 23.34
N TYR A 426 -18.43 11.85 22.65
CA TYR A 426 -18.07 12.15 21.27
C TYR A 426 -16.65 12.69 21.13
N LEU A 427 -16.21 13.58 22.03
CA LEU A 427 -14.84 14.09 22.03
C LEU A 427 -13.82 12.96 22.27
N SER A 428 -14.08 12.07 23.24
CA SER A 428 -13.22 10.91 23.51
C SER A 428 -13.13 9.99 22.30
N CYS A 429 -14.28 9.67 21.68
CA CYS A 429 -14.32 8.82 20.49
C CYS A 429 -13.57 9.46 19.30
N TYR A 430 -13.75 10.75 19.06
CA TYR A 430 -13.05 11.46 17.99
C TYR A 430 -11.52 11.44 18.18
N LEU A 431 -11.03 11.71 19.39
CA LEU A 431 -9.61 11.65 19.72
C LEU A 431 -9.06 10.21 19.70
N LYS A 432 -9.87 9.22 20.07
CA LYS A 432 -9.49 7.81 19.92
C LYS A 432 -9.31 7.45 18.45
N LYS A 433 -10.26 7.84 17.60
CA LYS A 433 -10.19 7.64 16.14
C LYS A 433 -8.97 8.33 15.53
N SER A 434 -8.64 9.55 15.96
CA SER A 434 -7.44 10.23 15.45
C SER A 434 -6.15 9.45 15.74
N ALA A 435 -6.00 8.88 16.95
CA ALA A 435 -4.85 8.03 17.25
C ALA A 435 -4.80 6.75 16.41
N LEU A 436 -5.92 6.05 16.28
CA LEU A 436 -5.96 4.78 15.54
C LEU A 436 -5.76 5.02 14.04
N PHE A 437 -6.31 6.10 13.49
CA PHE A 437 -6.25 6.34 12.05
C PHE A 437 -4.89 6.86 11.58
N ASP A 438 -4.14 7.57 12.44
CA ASP A 438 -2.74 7.95 12.20
C ASP A 438 -1.85 6.71 11.93
N GLU A 439 -2.22 5.54 12.46
CA GLU A 439 -1.46 4.29 12.37
C GLU A 439 -1.89 3.38 11.20
N LEU A 440 -2.86 3.81 10.36
CA LEU A 440 -3.25 3.07 9.16
C LEU A 440 -2.12 3.04 8.10
N GLY A 441 -1.22 4.03 8.13
CA GLY A 441 -0.08 4.12 7.23
C GLY A 441 -0.47 4.38 5.77
N ILE A 442 -1.58 5.09 5.55
CA ILE A 442 -2.14 5.42 4.25
C ILE A 442 -2.40 6.92 4.16
N ILE A 443 -2.30 7.52 2.97
CA ILE A 443 -2.62 8.94 2.75
C ILE A 443 -4.15 9.13 2.84
N GLY A 444 -4.61 10.29 3.30
CA GLY A 444 -6.04 10.64 3.39
C GLY A 444 -6.34 11.58 4.56
N ILE A 445 -7.57 12.11 4.62
CA ILE A 445 -8.00 12.99 5.73
C ILE A 445 -8.07 12.25 7.08
N CYS A 446 -8.06 10.91 7.08
CA CYS A 446 -8.01 10.09 8.30
C CYS A 446 -6.80 10.44 9.20
N ASN A 447 -5.69 10.94 8.63
CA ASN A 447 -4.51 11.40 9.37
C ASN A 447 -4.56 12.89 9.77
N SER A 448 -5.68 13.57 9.52
CA SER A 448 -5.82 15.03 9.66
C SER A 448 -6.81 15.43 10.74
N TYR A 449 -7.35 14.50 11.53
CA TYR A 449 -8.39 14.82 12.52
C TYR A 449 -7.98 15.91 13.51
N LEU A 450 -6.72 15.92 13.96
CA LEU A 450 -6.25 16.95 14.89
C LEU A 450 -6.25 18.36 14.28
N LYS A 451 -6.22 18.51 12.96
CA LYS A 451 -6.24 19.82 12.30
C LYS A 451 -7.49 20.63 12.61
N LYS A 452 -8.63 19.99 12.93
CA LYS A 452 -9.86 20.70 13.32
C LYS A 452 -9.72 21.49 14.62
N PHE A 453 -8.71 21.19 15.44
CA PHE A 453 -8.39 22.00 16.61
C PHE A 453 -7.55 23.23 16.29
N SER A 454 -7.08 23.41 15.05
CA SER A 454 -6.34 24.62 14.64
C SER A 454 -7.19 25.86 14.84
N GLY A 455 -6.62 26.87 15.53
CA GLY A 455 -7.36 28.10 15.85
C GLY A 455 -8.47 27.90 16.89
N SER A 456 -8.43 26.81 17.68
CA SER A 456 -9.40 26.55 18.74
C SER A 456 -9.56 27.72 19.70
N SER A 457 -10.81 27.93 20.12
CA SER A 457 -11.15 28.93 21.14
C SER A 457 -10.52 28.61 22.50
N GLN A 458 -10.35 29.63 23.34
CA GLN A 458 -9.84 29.44 24.70
C GLN A 458 -10.73 28.50 25.55
N SER A 459 -12.05 28.47 25.30
CA SER A 459 -12.96 27.54 25.98
C SER A 459 -12.68 26.10 25.58
N THR A 460 -12.50 25.82 24.28
CA THR A 460 -12.10 24.48 23.78
C THR A 460 -10.78 24.03 24.41
N LEU A 461 -9.75 24.89 24.42
CA LEU A 461 -8.45 24.56 25.01
C LEU A 461 -8.55 24.30 26.53
N THR A 462 -9.40 25.05 27.23
CA THR A 462 -9.65 24.84 28.66
C THR A 462 -10.37 23.52 28.93
N GLN A 463 -11.34 23.18 28.07
CA GLN A 463 -12.01 21.89 28.15
C GLN A 463 -11.03 20.73 27.94
N LEU A 464 -10.15 20.80 26.94
CA LEU A 464 -9.12 19.78 26.72
C LEU A 464 -8.16 19.64 27.92
N LYS A 465 -7.72 20.75 28.52
CA LYS A 465 -6.85 20.73 29.72
C LYS A 465 -7.51 20.09 30.95
N THR A 466 -8.83 20.16 31.04
CA THR A 466 -9.59 19.65 32.19
C THR A 466 -10.24 18.29 31.90
N PHE A 467 -10.14 17.80 30.66
CA PHE A 467 -10.70 16.54 30.21
C PHE A 467 -10.03 15.36 30.92
N LYS A 468 -10.83 14.51 31.57
CA LYS A 468 -10.34 13.33 32.29
C LYS A 468 -10.64 12.07 31.50
N THR A 469 -9.62 11.29 31.21
CA THR A 469 -9.75 9.98 30.56
C THR A 469 -8.69 9.02 31.09
N SER A 470 -9.00 7.73 31.11
CA SER A 470 -8.03 6.66 31.40
C SER A 470 -7.38 6.12 30.13
N ASP A 471 -7.97 6.37 28.96
CA ASP A 471 -7.45 5.89 27.66
C ASP A 471 -6.19 6.68 27.28
N ASN A 472 -5.08 5.96 27.06
CA ASN A 472 -3.78 6.57 26.79
C ASN A 472 -3.72 7.24 25.42
N ASP A 473 -4.43 6.72 24.41
CA ASP A 473 -4.44 7.31 23.08
C ASP A 473 -5.13 8.68 23.13
N VAL A 474 -6.25 8.76 23.84
CA VAL A 474 -6.98 10.03 24.02
C VAL A 474 -6.11 11.05 24.76
N LYS A 475 -5.39 10.65 25.82
CA LYS A 475 -4.45 11.55 26.53
C LYS A 475 -3.37 12.09 25.60
N LEU A 476 -2.70 11.22 24.86
CA LEU A 476 -1.62 11.59 23.94
C LEU A 476 -2.11 12.54 22.85
N GLN A 477 -3.32 12.32 22.31
CA GLN A 477 -3.90 13.20 21.30
C GLN A 477 -4.28 14.58 21.87
N ILE A 478 -4.77 14.66 23.12
CA ILE A 478 -4.98 15.94 23.82
C ILE A 478 -3.65 16.70 23.98
N GLU A 479 -2.59 16.02 24.42
CA GLU A 479 -1.26 16.61 24.57
C GLU A 479 -0.71 17.15 23.24
N LYS A 480 -0.89 16.40 22.13
CA LYS A 480 -0.55 16.86 20.77
C LYS A 480 -1.29 18.15 20.42
N VAL A 481 -2.61 18.23 20.63
CA VAL A 481 -3.40 19.44 20.33
C VAL A 481 -2.96 20.63 21.17
N LEU A 482 -2.74 20.44 22.48
CA LEU A 482 -2.34 21.52 23.38
C LEU A 482 -0.92 22.04 23.07
N SER A 483 0.00 21.15 22.69
CA SER A 483 1.37 21.55 22.30
C SER A 483 1.40 22.35 21.00
N GLN A 484 0.61 21.97 19.99
CA GLN A 484 0.47 22.71 18.73
C GLN A 484 -0.13 24.11 18.94
N SER A 485 -1.07 24.25 19.88
CA SER A 485 -1.71 25.53 20.19
C SER A 485 -0.75 26.51 20.90
N ASN A 486 0.21 26.01 21.68
CA ASN A 486 1.19 26.83 22.39
C ASN A 486 2.38 27.24 21.51
N ASN A 487 2.56 26.60 20.36
CA ASN A 487 3.68 26.86 19.46
C ASN A 487 3.14 26.88 18.03
N PRO A 488 2.42 27.95 17.62
CA PRO A 488 1.94 28.08 16.26
C PRO A 488 3.17 28.22 15.37
N ASN A 489 3.68 27.08 14.89
CA ASN A 489 4.76 27.05 13.93
C ASN A 489 4.35 27.99 12.79
N SER A 490 5.10 29.08 12.62
CA SER A 490 4.96 29.96 11.47
C SER A 490 5.34 29.13 10.26
N LYS A 491 4.39 28.35 9.72
CA LYS A 491 4.57 27.67 8.45
C LYS A 491 4.96 28.77 7.48
N LYS A 492 6.22 28.71 7.00
CA LYS A 492 6.68 29.58 5.93
C LYS A 492 5.63 29.47 4.84
N ALA A 493 5.05 30.61 4.43
CA ALA A 493 4.25 30.65 3.22
C ALA A 493 5.04 29.89 2.15
N LYS A 494 4.52 28.75 1.68
CA LYS A 494 5.09 28.09 0.52
C LYS A 494 5.08 29.18 -0.55
N GLY A 495 6.26 29.63 -0.95
CA GLY A 495 6.36 30.58 -2.05
C GLY A 495 5.58 29.99 -3.22
N THR A 496 4.86 30.83 -3.97
CA THR A 496 4.16 30.42 -5.20
C THR A 496 5.12 29.58 -6.02
N ILE A 497 4.90 28.27 -6.07
CA ILE A 497 5.74 27.36 -6.86
C ILE A 497 5.45 27.73 -8.31
N SER A 498 6.38 28.45 -8.93
CA SER A 498 6.36 28.69 -10.37
C SER A 498 6.68 27.36 -11.04
N TRP A 499 5.66 26.66 -11.50
CA TRP A 499 5.78 25.48 -12.35
C TRP A 499 5.25 25.83 -13.75
N ASP A 500 5.79 25.18 -14.79
CA ASP A 500 5.40 25.43 -16.19
C ASP A 500 3.92 25.17 -16.46
N GLY A 501 3.26 24.35 -15.63
CA GLY A 501 1.81 24.14 -15.68
C GLY A 501 0.98 25.36 -15.26
N ASN A 502 1.58 26.40 -14.68
CA ASN A 502 0.90 27.57 -14.12
C ASN A 502 1.17 28.86 -14.93
N LYS A 503 1.08 28.77 -16.27
CA LYS A 503 1.29 29.91 -17.19
C LYS A 503 0.12 30.05 -18.17
N ASN A 504 -0.10 31.28 -18.63
CA ASN A 504 -0.96 31.54 -19.78
C ASN A 504 -0.18 31.22 -21.06
N TYR A 505 -0.74 30.35 -21.89
CA TYR A 505 -0.20 30.00 -23.20
C TYR A 505 -1.14 30.49 -24.31
N GLU A 506 -0.56 30.70 -25.49
CA GLU A 506 -1.29 30.91 -26.73
C GLU A 506 -0.68 30.01 -27.79
N VAL A 507 -1.42 28.98 -28.23
CA VAL A 507 -0.95 28.09 -29.30
C VAL A 507 -1.24 28.75 -30.65
N LYS A 508 -0.21 29.28 -31.31
CA LYS A 508 -0.35 29.86 -32.66
C LYS A 508 -0.52 28.75 -33.69
N ASN A 509 -1.45 28.93 -34.64
CA ASN A 509 -1.72 27.94 -35.70
C ASN A 509 -2.08 26.54 -35.17
N LEU A 510 -2.91 26.47 -34.13
CA LEU A 510 -3.29 25.23 -33.44
C LEU A 510 -3.71 24.11 -34.39
N GLU A 511 -4.64 24.38 -35.31
CA GLU A 511 -5.15 23.41 -36.28
C GLU A 511 -4.03 22.82 -37.12
N LYS A 512 -3.12 23.66 -37.62
CA LYS A 512 -1.97 23.21 -38.41
C LYS A 512 -1.06 22.29 -37.60
N GLN A 513 -0.72 22.67 -36.36
CA GLN A 513 0.17 21.86 -35.51
C GLN A 513 -0.45 20.49 -35.18
N LEU A 514 -1.74 20.45 -34.84
CA LEU A 514 -2.43 19.20 -34.56
C LEU A 514 -2.54 18.34 -35.82
N ASN A 515 -2.92 18.91 -36.96
CA ASN A 515 -3.01 18.19 -38.23
C ASN A 515 -1.65 17.62 -38.69
N GLU A 516 -0.55 18.32 -38.44
CA GLU A 516 0.80 17.82 -38.74
C GLU A 516 1.15 16.58 -37.90
N LEU A 517 0.75 16.55 -36.62
CA LEU A 517 0.97 15.43 -35.72
C LEU A 517 0.06 14.24 -36.00
N THR A 518 -1.23 14.48 -36.26
CA THR A 518 -2.22 13.43 -36.51
C THR A 518 -2.02 12.75 -37.86
N ASN A 519 -1.51 13.46 -38.88
CA ASN A 519 -1.27 12.91 -40.21
C ASN A 519 0.13 12.27 -40.40
N ASN A 520 1.12 12.61 -39.56
CA ASN A 520 2.50 12.10 -39.68
C ASN A 520 2.91 11.25 -38.46
N VAL A 521 2.11 10.24 -38.14
CA VAL A 521 2.35 9.35 -36.99
C VAL A 521 3.58 8.49 -37.24
N LYS A 522 4.66 8.74 -36.49
CA LYS A 522 5.88 7.89 -36.50
C LYS A 522 5.94 6.95 -35.31
N ASP A 523 5.62 7.47 -34.13
CA ASP A 523 5.62 6.77 -32.85
C ASP A 523 4.36 7.20 -32.09
N SER A 524 3.35 6.33 -32.03
CA SER A 524 2.03 6.70 -31.52
C SER A 524 2.06 7.17 -30.07
N SER A 525 2.94 6.63 -29.22
CA SER A 525 3.01 7.05 -27.82
C SER A 525 3.63 8.45 -27.69
N LYS A 526 4.68 8.75 -28.47
CA LYS A 526 5.26 10.11 -28.51
C LYS A 526 4.33 11.12 -29.17
N THR A 527 3.56 10.70 -30.17
CA THR A 527 2.55 11.54 -30.81
C THR A 527 1.42 11.86 -29.83
N ASP A 528 0.89 10.88 -29.09
CA ASP A 528 -0.11 11.10 -28.03
C ASP A 528 0.39 12.13 -27.00
N ASP A 529 1.64 12.00 -26.54
CA ASP A 529 2.25 12.95 -25.59
C ASP A 529 2.40 14.36 -26.19
N ALA A 530 2.80 14.46 -27.46
CA ALA A 530 2.94 15.75 -28.15
C ALA A 530 1.59 16.44 -28.36
N ILE A 531 0.55 15.69 -28.75
CA ILE A 531 -0.81 16.22 -28.88
C ILE A 531 -1.31 16.67 -27.51
N SER A 532 -1.17 15.83 -26.48
CA SER A 532 -1.60 16.15 -25.11
C SER A 532 -0.93 17.42 -24.58
N LYS A 533 0.35 17.63 -24.91
CA LYS A 533 1.07 18.85 -24.56
C LYS A 533 0.46 20.08 -25.23
N ILE A 534 0.13 20.00 -26.52
CA ILE A 534 -0.52 21.10 -27.24
C ILE A 534 -1.92 21.38 -26.68
N LEU A 535 -2.73 20.34 -26.50
CA LEU A 535 -4.07 20.45 -25.91
C LEU A 535 -4.00 21.11 -24.53
N SER A 536 -2.99 20.76 -23.74
CA SER A 536 -2.78 21.36 -22.43
C SER A 536 -2.37 22.82 -22.46
N GLN A 537 -2.09 23.42 -23.63
CA GLN A 537 -1.66 24.81 -23.77
C GLN A 537 -2.69 25.70 -24.49
N ILE A 538 -3.80 25.13 -24.95
CA ILE A 538 -4.83 25.92 -25.64
C ILE A 538 -5.47 26.94 -24.70
N ASN A 539 -6.03 28.00 -25.28
CA ASN A 539 -6.91 28.95 -24.59
C ASN A 539 -8.40 28.58 -24.78
N TYR A 540 -9.30 29.31 -24.11
CA TYR A 540 -10.72 28.95 -24.09
C TYR A 540 -11.34 28.98 -25.48
N SER A 541 -11.03 30.03 -26.26
CA SER A 541 -11.55 30.21 -27.63
C SER A 541 -11.09 29.12 -28.61
N GLN A 542 -10.05 28.36 -28.28
CA GLN A 542 -9.49 27.29 -29.10
C GLN A 542 -10.10 25.91 -28.85
N ILE A 543 -10.95 25.73 -27.83
CA ILE A 543 -11.56 24.43 -27.50
C ILE A 543 -12.27 23.79 -28.71
N PRO A 544 -13.12 24.49 -29.49
CA PRO A 544 -13.80 23.88 -30.63
C PRO A 544 -12.84 23.35 -31.69
N THR A 545 -11.79 24.13 -32.01
CA THR A 545 -10.74 23.74 -32.96
C THR A 545 -9.96 22.53 -32.46
N ALA A 546 -9.61 22.51 -31.16
CA ALA A 546 -8.88 21.40 -30.55
C ALA A 546 -9.68 20.09 -30.61
N LEU A 547 -10.95 20.11 -30.20
CA LEU A 547 -11.82 18.93 -30.23
C LEU A 547 -12.00 18.39 -31.65
N ALA A 548 -12.26 19.27 -32.63
CA ALA A 548 -12.40 18.87 -34.02
C ALA A 548 -11.12 18.25 -34.60
N ALA A 549 -9.95 18.83 -34.31
CA ALA A 549 -8.67 18.38 -34.87
C ALA A 549 -8.22 16.99 -34.38
N ILE A 550 -8.67 16.56 -33.19
CA ILE A 550 -8.31 15.26 -32.62
C ILE A 550 -9.42 14.22 -32.75
N GLU A 551 -10.61 14.58 -33.25
CA GLU A 551 -11.82 13.76 -33.24
C GLU A 551 -11.57 12.34 -33.78
N ASP A 552 -10.98 12.24 -34.97
CA ASP A 552 -10.74 10.96 -35.65
C ASP A 552 -9.38 10.32 -35.28
N TYR A 553 -8.57 10.98 -34.46
CA TYR A 553 -7.26 10.46 -34.09
C TYR A 553 -7.36 9.38 -32.99
N PRO A 554 -6.82 8.16 -33.21
CA PRO A 554 -6.92 7.07 -32.26
C PRO A 554 -5.77 7.11 -31.23
N PHE A 555 -6.00 7.75 -30.09
CA PHE A 555 -5.09 7.67 -28.95
C PHE A 555 -4.89 6.22 -28.51
N LYS A 556 -3.65 5.85 -28.15
CA LYS A 556 -3.36 4.53 -27.58
C LYS A 556 -4.04 4.35 -26.23
N THR A 557 -4.13 5.44 -25.47
CA THR A 557 -4.75 5.49 -24.14
C THR A 557 -5.98 6.39 -24.21
N LYS A 558 -7.17 5.79 -24.36
CA LYS A 558 -8.43 6.52 -24.59
C LYS A 558 -8.68 7.65 -23.58
N TRP A 559 -8.55 7.35 -22.28
CA TRP A 559 -8.79 8.30 -21.20
C TRP A 559 -7.87 9.53 -21.18
N ASN A 560 -6.77 9.55 -21.96
CA ASN A 560 -5.93 10.74 -22.09
C ASN A 560 -6.48 11.75 -23.10
N LYS A 561 -7.17 11.29 -24.15
CA LYS A 561 -7.51 12.07 -25.35
C LYS A 561 -8.23 13.38 -25.05
N TYR A 562 -9.28 13.29 -24.23
CA TYR A 562 -10.11 14.44 -23.86
C TYR A 562 -9.92 14.87 -22.40
N SER A 563 -8.93 14.31 -21.70
CA SER A 563 -8.70 14.59 -20.27
C SER A 563 -8.47 16.07 -19.95
N PHE A 564 -7.97 16.87 -20.92
CA PHE A 564 -7.78 18.30 -20.76
C PHE A 564 -9.10 19.07 -20.52
N MET A 565 -10.24 18.56 -21.00
CA MET A 565 -11.54 19.19 -20.75
C MET A 565 -11.89 19.18 -19.27
N GLU A 566 -11.54 18.10 -18.57
CA GLU A 566 -11.75 17.97 -17.14
C GLU A 566 -10.62 18.63 -16.35
N ARG A 567 -9.36 18.28 -16.66
CA ARG A 567 -8.18 18.66 -15.86
C ARG A 567 -7.75 20.11 -16.00
N ASP A 568 -7.92 20.69 -17.19
CA ASP A 568 -7.45 22.06 -17.46
C ASP A 568 -8.59 23.07 -17.42
N TRP A 569 -9.81 22.63 -17.78
CA TRP A 569 -10.99 23.50 -17.91
C TRP A 569 -12.09 23.21 -16.88
N GLY A 570 -12.03 22.11 -16.12
CA GLY A 570 -13.03 21.79 -15.09
C GLY A 570 -14.42 21.44 -15.61
N PHE A 571 -14.54 20.96 -16.86
CA PHE A 571 -15.83 20.60 -17.48
C PHE A 571 -16.29 19.15 -17.23
N PHE A 572 -15.83 18.48 -16.17
CA PHE A 572 -16.24 17.11 -15.84
C PHE A 572 -17.77 16.95 -15.61
N MET A 573 -18.47 18.02 -15.23
CA MET A 573 -19.95 18.03 -15.10
C MET A 573 -20.69 17.92 -16.44
N ALA A 574 -20.01 18.13 -17.58
CA ALA A 574 -20.62 18.00 -18.89
C ALA A 574 -20.94 16.55 -19.27
N GLY A 575 -20.22 15.59 -18.68
CA GLY A 575 -20.30 14.16 -18.97
C GLY A 575 -18.98 13.60 -19.49
N ASP A 576 -19.02 12.34 -19.94
CA ASP A 576 -17.85 11.66 -20.49
C ASP A 576 -17.53 12.20 -21.90
N PHE A 577 -16.41 12.91 -22.04
CA PHE A 577 -15.96 13.45 -23.32
C PHE A 577 -15.44 12.40 -24.30
N ASP A 578 -15.25 11.14 -23.91
CA ASP A 578 -15.01 10.04 -24.87
C ASP A 578 -16.28 9.75 -25.70
N ILE A 579 -17.47 10.11 -25.20
CA ILE A 579 -18.76 9.97 -25.89
C ILE A 579 -19.00 11.16 -26.82
N LYS A 580 -19.30 10.89 -28.10
CA LYS A 580 -19.47 11.93 -29.12
C LYS A 580 -20.66 12.85 -28.82
N GLU A 581 -21.75 12.28 -28.34
CA GLU A 581 -22.96 13.00 -27.97
C GLU A 581 -22.68 14.06 -26.89
N THR A 582 -21.83 13.75 -25.90
CA THR A 582 -21.37 14.71 -24.89
C THR A 582 -20.63 15.88 -25.55
N ARG A 583 -19.70 15.59 -26.48
CA ARG A 583 -18.92 16.63 -27.17
C ARG A 583 -19.81 17.53 -28.03
N ASP A 584 -20.75 16.94 -28.77
CA ASP A 584 -21.69 17.65 -29.62
C ASP A 584 -22.63 18.55 -28.79
N GLU A 585 -23.17 18.04 -27.67
CA GLU A 585 -23.97 18.83 -26.74
C GLU A 585 -23.14 19.98 -26.14
N PHE A 586 -21.91 19.69 -25.69
CA PHE A 586 -21.01 20.70 -25.15
C PHE A 586 -20.75 21.82 -26.15
N LEU A 587 -20.40 21.51 -27.41
CA LEU A 587 -20.13 22.51 -28.45
C LEU A 587 -21.37 23.34 -28.82
N LYS A 588 -22.55 22.73 -28.81
CA LYS A 588 -23.83 23.43 -28.99
C LYS A 588 -24.06 24.45 -27.88
N LEU A 589 -23.80 24.09 -26.62
CA LEU A 589 -23.95 25.00 -25.48
C LEU A 589 -22.85 26.06 -25.47
N TYR A 590 -21.61 25.68 -25.80
CA TYR A 590 -20.45 26.56 -25.89
C TYR A 590 -20.66 27.69 -26.91
N SER A 591 -21.26 27.39 -28.07
CA SER A 591 -21.57 28.41 -29.08
C SER A 591 -22.75 29.31 -28.71
N LYS A 592 -23.64 28.84 -27.83
CA LYS A 592 -24.83 29.57 -27.38
C LYS A 592 -24.54 30.51 -26.21
N PHE A 593 -23.70 30.08 -25.28
CA PHE A 593 -23.47 30.77 -24.01
C PHE A 593 -22.15 31.54 -23.99
N SER A 594 -22.11 32.63 -23.22
CA SER A 594 -20.84 33.23 -22.81
C SER A 594 -20.08 32.26 -21.89
N GLU A 595 -18.78 32.45 -21.70
CA GLU A 595 -17.98 31.62 -20.77
C GLU A 595 -18.63 31.56 -19.38
N TYR A 596 -19.06 32.71 -18.84
CA TYR A 596 -19.77 32.78 -17.56
C TYR A 596 -21.06 31.93 -17.58
N ALA A 597 -21.89 32.12 -18.60
CA ALA A 597 -23.17 31.43 -18.70
C ALA A 597 -23.00 29.91 -18.93
N LEU A 598 -21.91 29.47 -19.55
CA LEU A 598 -21.62 28.06 -19.74
C LEU A 598 -21.25 27.37 -18.42
N TYR A 599 -20.35 27.96 -17.62
CA TYR A 599 -20.02 27.43 -16.29
C TYR A 599 -21.24 27.45 -15.37
N ALA A 600 -22.00 28.56 -15.35
CA ALA A 600 -23.24 28.67 -14.58
C ALA A 600 -24.25 27.58 -14.99
N TYR A 601 -24.42 27.34 -16.29
CA TYR A 601 -25.32 26.30 -16.79
C TYR A 601 -24.97 24.91 -16.25
N TYR A 602 -23.68 24.53 -16.22
CA TYR A 602 -23.29 23.21 -15.71
C TYR A 602 -23.40 23.11 -14.19
N LEU A 603 -23.14 24.18 -13.45
CA LEU A 603 -23.39 24.25 -12.01
C LEU A 603 -24.89 24.08 -11.69
N ASP A 604 -25.75 24.78 -12.44
CA ASP A 604 -27.22 24.68 -12.31
C ASP A 604 -27.71 23.26 -12.69
N LYS A 605 -27.20 22.70 -13.80
CA LYS A 605 -27.52 21.33 -14.26
C LYS A 605 -27.10 20.28 -13.22
N ALA A 606 -25.99 20.50 -12.52
CA ALA A 606 -25.52 19.64 -11.44
C ALA A 606 -26.26 19.85 -10.11
N GLY A 607 -27.06 20.92 -9.99
CA GLY A 607 -27.82 21.24 -8.78
C GLY A 607 -26.98 21.86 -7.67
N ILE A 608 -25.89 22.56 -8.01
CA ILE A 608 -25.03 23.24 -7.04
C ILE A 608 -25.72 24.51 -6.53
N ASP A 609 -25.84 24.65 -5.21
CA ASP A 609 -26.47 25.81 -4.59
C ASP A 609 -25.44 26.92 -4.32
N TYR A 610 -25.21 27.79 -5.30
CA TYR A 610 -24.23 28.90 -5.22
C TYR A 610 -24.85 30.30 -5.38
N THR A 611 -26.18 30.39 -5.50
CA THR A 611 -26.89 31.66 -5.71
C THR A 611 -28.01 31.88 -4.70
N THR A 612 -28.37 33.16 -4.52
CA THR A 612 -29.57 33.60 -3.82
C THR A 612 -30.18 34.74 -4.64
N SER A 613 -31.48 34.62 -4.98
CA SER A 613 -32.19 35.59 -5.84
C SER A 613 -31.48 35.85 -7.19
N ASN A 614 -31.00 34.79 -7.84
CA ASN A 614 -30.27 34.83 -9.13
C ASN A 614 -28.96 35.65 -9.11
N LYS A 615 -28.38 35.86 -7.94
CA LYS A 615 -27.05 36.48 -7.78
C LYS A 615 -26.13 35.54 -7.03
N LEU A 616 -24.82 35.67 -7.27
CA LEU A 616 -23.80 34.93 -6.53
C LEU A 616 -23.99 35.15 -5.02
N ASP A 617 -24.11 34.05 -4.29
CA ASP A 617 -24.16 34.05 -2.84
C ASP A 617 -22.75 33.74 -2.33
N HIS A 618 -22.03 34.78 -1.91
CA HIS A 618 -20.63 34.65 -1.52
C HIS A 618 -20.44 33.78 -0.27
N ASP A 619 -21.42 33.71 0.63
CA ASP A 619 -21.34 32.84 1.81
C ASP A 619 -21.44 31.37 1.38
N LYS A 620 -22.39 31.03 0.49
CA LYS A 620 -22.47 29.68 -0.08
C LYS A 620 -21.22 29.30 -0.87
N ILE A 621 -20.74 30.21 -1.72
CA ILE A 621 -19.52 29.98 -2.51
C ILE A 621 -18.32 29.80 -1.58
N TYR A 622 -18.19 30.59 -0.52
CA TYR A 622 -17.11 30.44 0.46
C TYR A 622 -17.09 29.03 1.07
N GLU A 623 -18.24 28.49 1.46
CA GLU A 623 -18.36 27.12 1.99
C GLU A 623 -17.97 26.06 0.94
N LEU A 624 -18.44 26.20 -0.30
CA LEU A 624 -18.09 25.27 -1.39
C LEU A 624 -16.59 25.30 -1.67
N LEU A 625 -15.99 26.50 -1.76
CA LEU A 625 -14.53 26.64 -1.92
C LEU A 625 -13.77 25.96 -0.77
N LYS A 626 -14.28 26.09 0.47
CA LYS A 626 -13.64 25.56 1.68
C LYS A 626 -13.58 24.03 1.73
N TYR A 627 -14.58 23.34 1.22
CA TYR A 627 -14.76 21.90 1.46
C TYR A 627 -14.78 21.02 0.20
N ASP A 628 -15.05 21.59 -0.97
CA ASP A 628 -15.28 20.79 -2.19
C ASP A 628 -14.02 20.62 -3.06
N VAL A 629 -12.85 21.04 -2.56
CA VAL A 629 -11.55 20.47 -2.98
C VAL A 629 -11.33 19.22 -2.13
N VAL A 630 -11.85 18.10 -2.61
CA VAL A 630 -12.05 16.91 -1.79
C VAL A 630 -10.79 16.06 -1.76
N VAL A 631 -10.32 15.74 -0.56
CA VAL A 631 -9.32 14.69 -0.32
C VAL A 631 -10.05 13.44 0.16
N ALA A 632 -9.64 12.27 -0.35
CA ALA A 632 -10.17 10.98 0.10
C ALA A 632 -10.04 10.78 1.62
N PHE A 633 -10.98 10.02 2.20
CA PHE A 633 -10.93 9.67 3.62
C PHE A 633 -9.68 8.86 3.96
N ALA A 634 -9.49 7.74 3.27
CA ALA A 634 -8.29 6.92 3.31
C ALA A 634 -7.97 6.43 1.88
N GLY A 635 -6.71 6.44 1.51
CA GLY A 635 -6.25 6.09 0.16
C GLY A 635 -6.40 7.23 -0.85
N GLY A 636 -6.81 6.89 -2.07
CA GLY A 636 -7.01 7.86 -3.16
C GLY A 636 -5.73 8.30 -3.89
N GLY A 637 -4.59 7.65 -3.65
CA GLY A 637 -3.33 7.89 -4.38
C GLY A 637 -2.68 9.25 -4.13
N GLY A 638 -3.12 9.99 -3.10
CA GLY A 638 -2.65 11.34 -2.81
C GLY A 638 -3.21 12.42 -3.75
N GLY A 639 -4.24 12.09 -4.55
CA GLY A 639 -4.96 13.04 -5.39
C GLY A 639 -6.05 13.80 -4.63
N THR A 640 -6.49 14.90 -5.23
CA THR A 640 -7.66 15.68 -4.86
C THR A 640 -8.71 15.55 -5.97
N GLN A 641 -10.00 15.59 -5.60
CA GLN A 641 -11.08 15.81 -6.55
C GLN A 641 -11.47 17.28 -6.50
N ASP A 642 -11.16 17.96 -7.60
CA ASP A 642 -11.71 19.28 -7.89
C ASP A 642 -13.12 19.05 -8.42
N ASN A 643 -14.09 18.99 -7.49
CA ASN A 643 -15.51 18.89 -7.86
C ASN A 643 -15.91 20.21 -8.54
N GLU A 644 -16.91 20.93 -8.06
CA GLU A 644 -17.40 22.17 -8.69
C GLU A 644 -16.50 23.40 -8.49
N VAL A 645 -15.44 23.28 -7.67
CA VAL A 645 -14.66 24.42 -7.16
C VAL A 645 -14.09 25.27 -8.27
N TYR A 646 -13.47 24.65 -9.28
CA TYR A 646 -12.93 25.44 -10.38
C TYR A 646 -14.00 26.24 -11.14
N SER A 647 -15.18 25.64 -11.36
CA SER A 647 -16.29 26.33 -12.04
C SER A 647 -16.78 27.54 -11.22
N LEU A 648 -16.85 27.43 -9.89
CA LEU A 648 -17.18 28.55 -9.00
C LEU A 648 -16.12 29.65 -9.07
N VAL A 649 -14.84 29.28 -9.04
CA VAL A 649 -13.72 30.20 -9.21
C VAL A 649 -13.85 30.96 -10.55
N LYS A 650 -14.21 30.28 -11.64
CA LYS A 650 -14.43 30.94 -12.94
C LYS A 650 -15.54 31.98 -12.89
N LEU A 651 -16.64 31.71 -12.20
CA LEU A 651 -17.71 32.70 -12.03
C LEU A 651 -17.22 33.93 -11.28
N LEU A 652 -16.42 33.76 -10.22
CA LEU A 652 -15.80 34.87 -9.48
C LEU A 652 -14.85 35.68 -10.36
N GLU A 653 -13.98 35.01 -11.12
CA GLU A 653 -13.01 35.66 -12.01
C GLU A 653 -13.64 36.54 -13.05
N LEU A 654 -14.69 36.03 -13.69
CA LEU A 654 -15.43 36.74 -14.73
C LEU A 654 -16.25 37.89 -14.14
N THR A 655 -16.78 37.71 -12.92
CA THR A 655 -17.54 38.75 -12.20
C THR A 655 -16.65 39.91 -11.77
N PHE A 656 -15.50 39.63 -11.16
CA PHE A 656 -14.58 40.64 -10.64
C PHE A 656 -13.49 41.07 -11.63
N LYS A 657 -13.45 40.45 -12.83
CA LYS A 657 -12.49 40.72 -13.90
C LYS A 657 -11.02 40.62 -13.44
N THR A 658 -10.73 39.63 -12.60
CA THR A 658 -9.39 39.35 -12.08
C THR A 658 -9.23 37.87 -11.84
N THR A 659 -8.04 37.31 -12.08
CA THR A 659 -7.68 35.94 -11.73
C THR A 659 -6.90 35.85 -10.42
N LEU A 660 -6.74 36.95 -9.69
CA LEU A 660 -5.86 37.05 -8.52
C LEU A 660 -4.39 36.67 -8.80
N GLY A 661 -3.96 36.75 -10.07
CA GLY A 661 -2.60 36.39 -10.50
C GLY A 661 -2.44 34.95 -10.99
N TYR A 662 -3.50 34.14 -10.96
CA TYR A 662 -3.51 32.78 -11.53
C TYR A 662 -3.72 32.81 -13.07
N PRO A 663 -3.35 31.75 -13.81
CA PRO A 663 -3.63 31.61 -15.25
C PRO A 663 -5.13 31.56 -15.56
N ASN A 664 -5.53 31.85 -16.79
CA ASN A 664 -6.94 31.94 -17.19
C ASN A 664 -7.70 30.60 -17.14
N LYS A 665 -6.97 29.48 -17.08
CA LYS A 665 -7.50 28.12 -16.93
C LYS A 665 -6.97 27.45 -15.64
N LEU A 666 -7.44 26.26 -15.27
CA LEU A 666 -7.05 25.59 -14.02
C LEU A 666 -5.58 25.21 -14.06
N CYS A 667 -5.17 24.57 -15.15
CA CYS A 667 -3.82 24.03 -15.29
C CYS A 667 -3.44 23.85 -16.77
N ASN A 668 -2.16 23.57 -17.01
CA ASN A 668 -1.68 22.97 -18.25
C ASN A 668 -1.19 21.55 -17.92
N SER A 669 -2.13 20.61 -17.72
CA SER A 669 -1.82 19.30 -17.12
C SER A 669 -0.85 18.46 -17.94
N ASN A 670 -0.94 18.49 -19.28
CA ASN A 670 -0.13 17.63 -20.16
C ASN A 670 -0.14 16.15 -19.70
N ASN A 671 -1.33 15.64 -19.37
CA ASN A 671 -1.56 14.33 -18.74
C ASN A 671 -0.90 14.10 -17.35
N MET A 672 -0.21 15.09 -16.78
CA MET A 672 0.32 15.01 -15.42
C MET A 672 -0.82 15.07 -14.38
N TYR A 673 -0.63 14.32 -13.30
CA TYR A 673 -1.48 14.37 -12.11
C TYR A 673 -1.00 15.49 -11.17
N GLY A 674 -1.91 16.17 -10.47
CA GLY A 674 -1.58 17.18 -9.45
C GLY A 674 -1.99 18.62 -9.77
N CYS A 675 -2.94 18.81 -10.67
CA CYS A 675 -3.60 20.11 -10.87
C CYS A 675 -4.88 20.15 -10.02
N ASP A 676 -4.96 21.07 -9.06
CA ASP A 676 -6.15 21.28 -8.25
C ASP A 676 -6.41 22.77 -7.98
N SER A 677 -7.62 23.09 -7.54
CA SER A 677 -8.03 24.45 -7.19
C SER A 677 -7.67 24.87 -5.76
N ASP A 678 -6.92 24.11 -4.97
CA ASP A 678 -6.73 24.35 -3.52
C ASP A 678 -6.22 25.77 -3.22
N GLU A 679 -5.06 26.13 -3.79
CA GLU A 679 -4.46 27.45 -3.57
C GLU A 679 -5.34 28.58 -4.11
N ARG A 680 -6.04 28.33 -5.23
CA ARG A 680 -6.92 29.32 -5.88
C ARG A 680 -8.20 29.55 -5.08
N ALA A 681 -8.78 28.47 -4.53
CA ALA A 681 -9.91 28.51 -3.62
C ALA A 681 -9.57 29.32 -2.37
N LYS A 682 -8.42 29.03 -1.73
CA LYS A 682 -7.92 29.81 -0.58
C LYS A 682 -7.73 31.29 -0.91
N ALA A 683 -7.18 31.62 -2.08
CA ALA A 683 -7.00 33.00 -2.51
C ALA A 683 -8.35 33.73 -2.68
N TRP A 684 -9.35 33.07 -3.29
CA TRP A 684 -10.69 33.62 -3.44
C TRP A 684 -11.44 33.76 -2.11
N MET A 685 -11.31 32.80 -1.21
CA MET A 685 -11.84 32.91 0.16
C MET A 685 -11.29 34.14 0.89
N ARG A 686 -9.97 34.36 0.82
CA ARG A 686 -9.32 35.56 1.38
C ARG A 686 -9.82 36.83 0.71
N TYR A 687 -9.90 36.85 -0.62
CA TYR A 687 -10.40 38.00 -1.38
C TYR A 687 -11.82 38.39 -0.95
N MET A 688 -12.73 37.42 -0.80
CA MET A 688 -14.10 37.68 -0.36
C MET A 688 -14.16 38.24 1.06
N ALA A 689 -13.34 37.70 1.98
CA ALA A 689 -13.23 38.22 3.34
C ALA A 689 -12.68 39.65 3.38
N ASP A 690 -11.58 39.93 2.68
CA ASP A 690 -10.91 41.24 2.64
C ASP A 690 -11.80 42.32 2.00
N LYS A 691 -12.57 41.93 0.98
CA LYS A 691 -13.55 42.80 0.32
C LYS A 691 -14.88 42.92 1.06
N LYS A 692 -15.02 42.26 2.22
CA LYS A 692 -16.24 42.28 3.05
C LYS A 692 -17.49 41.85 2.26
N LEU A 693 -17.34 40.82 1.43
CA LEU A 693 -18.41 40.29 0.58
C LEU A 693 -19.26 39.22 1.28
N LEU A 694 -18.79 38.70 2.42
CA LEU A 694 -19.45 37.68 3.23
C LEU A 694 -20.45 38.33 4.18
N ASN A 695 -21.68 37.80 4.25
CA ASN A 695 -22.71 38.29 5.14
C ASN A 695 -22.69 37.59 6.50
N GLN A 696 -22.06 36.42 6.57
CA GLN A 696 -21.97 35.59 7.77
C GLN A 696 -20.53 35.43 8.23
N LYS A 697 -20.36 35.06 9.51
CA LYS A 697 -19.06 34.66 10.04
C LYS A 697 -18.87 33.17 9.83
N HIS A 698 -17.87 32.79 9.05
CA HIS A 698 -17.47 31.39 8.85
C HIS A 698 -16.54 30.93 9.99
N GLY A 699 -17.12 30.77 11.18
CA GLY A 699 -16.40 30.44 12.41
C GLY A 699 -16.17 28.94 12.65
N GLU A 700 -16.59 28.09 11.71
CA GLU A 700 -16.38 26.65 11.76
C GLU A 700 -14.88 26.32 11.64
N PRO A 701 -14.43 25.18 12.22
CA PRO A 701 -13.07 24.70 12.02
C PRO A 701 -12.66 24.66 10.56
N ILE A 702 -11.35 24.76 10.32
CA ILE A 702 -10.75 24.61 8.99
C ILE A 702 -11.10 23.26 8.36
N SER A 703 -11.07 23.17 7.03
CA SER A 703 -11.11 21.88 6.33
C SER A 703 -9.91 21.00 6.75
N TYR A 704 -10.08 19.67 6.74
CA TYR A 704 -8.96 18.74 6.94
C TYR A 704 -7.85 18.89 5.88
N HIS A 705 -8.22 19.36 4.69
CA HIS A 705 -7.30 19.58 3.59
C HIS A 705 -6.39 20.80 3.84
N TYR A 706 -6.90 21.83 4.52
CA TYR A 706 -6.20 23.11 4.68
C TYR A 706 -5.12 23.08 5.76
N GLU A 707 -4.14 23.98 5.60
CA GLU A 707 -3.00 24.16 6.50
C GLU A 707 -2.90 25.59 7.02
#